data_AF-A0A2V9UY69-F1
#
_entry.id   AF-A0A2V9UY69-F1
#
_cell.length_a   1.000
_cell.length_b   1.000
_cell.length_c   1.000
_cell.angle_alpha   90.00
_cell.angle_beta   90.00
_cell.angle_gamma   90.00
#
_symmetry.space_group_name_H-M   'P 1'
#
loop_
_entity.id
_entity.type
_entity.pdbx_description
1 polymer ?
#
loop_
_entity_poly.entity_id
_entity_poly.type
_entity_poly.pdbx_seq_one_letter_code
_entity_poly.pdbx_strand_id
1 'polypeptide(L)'
;MNGIAPRFVLFCFALLGLVTLGWVLTGQAAKPTHQRFPLPTDWTHSHLVFSQPATMEQARLIGNEPRFWQQMERRKQRLMVRDELSGASAPGFFPTAGTAQRPSAMPRDWSESLGSGGSVGAGNYPAKFSFSSTTANCTTDYVVFSTGLTGSSTQASIVAYNNLYSGCGGTVPSVYWAYNTSQILPAVPGTIKTSPILSRDGSQIAFVQTDGFGATLVLLKWKASTIESVTSPGIPAPATAALYPTCVIPCMTKFDLRDRNNVITDDTTSSVFYDYSADTAWVGDSFGYLHKFNPVFNGIPAESRPPGTWPRQVSVGLPLSSPVHDRITGNVIVGGAGDGVLYRVDSGTGIITASQQLDFGTGLVAGPVVDSTNGSVYVSASSDGSLVCSGGTTDCAAVYQLSTSFVAGDTGNKVTVGTSTDPAVSPPNPLYNGAFDITYLNSTNGTGNYYVCGNTGANPILYQIQIQAGVPTGTVPVVSALTPTALSPVCSPVTDFSNPNASGGTAERLFVSVQNNGIARGCSGAGCVMSFVDTPWRPLTAYTVGQEILVFTTVNPNVLIVNVVTVAGTTAATPPTHWPNVAGTVTINGTARFMTQGVINASPLNFWVASKGYAAKNRIIDSNGNVEFVTVAGTSGSPTHPVWSTTPGTNTTDNTVTWMNLGAYAVSALRANGGSSGIIIDNAVSSGTVPGASQVYFSTLGDQLCTVGGTGGCAVQASQSALQ
;
A
#
# COMPACT_ATOMS: atom_id res chain seq x y z
N MET A 1 52.80 8.57 45.96
CA MET A 1 51.96 8.00 44.88
C MET A 1 50.69 8.84 44.80
N ASN A 2 50.65 9.88 43.94
CA ASN A 2 49.48 10.68 43.63
C ASN A 2 49.84 11.56 42.43
N GLY A 3 49.14 11.45 41.29
CA GLY A 3 49.34 12.41 40.19
C GLY A 3 48.94 12.03 38.76
N ILE A 4 48.48 10.82 38.46
CA ILE A 4 48.18 10.43 37.06
C ILE A 4 46.68 10.27 36.76
N ALA A 5 45.84 10.05 37.79
CA ALA A 5 44.40 9.84 37.61
C ALA A 5 43.59 11.06 37.10
N PRO A 6 43.82 12.33 37.54
CA PRO A 6 42.90 13.42 37.17
C PRO A 6 43.11 13.96 35.74
N ARG A 7 44.25 13.66 35.09
CA ARG A 7 44.53 14.11 33.71
C ARG A 7 43.90 13.21 32.64
N PHE A 8 43.73 11.92 32.91
CA PHE A 8 43.05 11.00 32.00
C PHE A 8 41.54 11.23 31.96
N VAL A 9 40.93 11.60 33.09
CA VAL A 9 39.48 11.85 33.15
C VAL A 9 39.09 13.10 32.35
N LEU A 10 39.87 14.19 32.43
CA LEU A 10 39.60 15.39 31.61
C LEU A 10 39.80 15.14 30.12
N PHE A 11 40.77 14.30 29.73
CA PHE A 11 40.99 13.98 28.31
C PHE A 11 39.86 13.12 27.74
N CYS A 12 39.31 12.18 28.53
CA CYS A 12 38.14 11.38 28.13
C CYS A 12 36.86 12.21 28.01
N PHE A 13 36.62 13.18 28.90
CA PHE A 13 35.47 14.10 28.77
C PHE A 13 35.60 15.05 27.57
N ALA A 14 36.83 15.51 27.25
CA ALA A 14 37.07 16.32 26.06
C ALA A 14 36.91 15.50 24.76
N LEU A 15 37.31 14.23 24.74
CA LEU A 15 37.11 13.33 23.60
C LEU A 15 35.63 12.97 23.41
N LEU A 16 34.88 12.70 24.48
CA LEU A 16 33.43 12.53 24.42
C LEU A 16 32.72 13.82 23.98
N GLY A 17 33.19 14.98 24.42
CA GLY A 17 32.72 16.29 23.95
C GLY A 17 32.94 16.48 22.45
N LEU A 18 34.12 16.13 21.91
CA LEU A 18 34.42 16.21 20.48
C LEU A 18 33.68 15.16 19.64
N VAL A 19 33.45 13.96 20.18
CA VAL A 19 32.61 12.95 19.51
C VAL A 19 31.16 13.44 19.47
N THR A 20 30.58 13.88 20.59
CA THR A 20 29.19 14.41 20.61
C THR A 20 29.01 15.66 19.74
N LEU A 21 30.00 16.57 19.68
CA LEU A 21 29.96 17.71 18.76
C LEU A 21 30.15 17.28 17.29
N GLY A 22 30.93 16.22 17.04
CA GLY A 22 31.05 15.57 15.75
C GLY A 22 29.73 14.98 15.25
N TRP A 23 28.91 14.38 16.14
CA TRP A 23 27.55 13.91 15.82
C TRP A 23 26.58 15.08 15.54
N VAL A 24 26.70 16.20 16.25
CA VAL A 24 25.88 17.41 16.00
C VAL A 24 26.26 18.08 14.68
N LEU A 25 27.55 18.07 14.32
CA LEU A 25 28.05 18.70 13.10
C LEU A 25 27.90 17.81 11.85
N THR A 26 27.97 16.47 11.96
CA THR A 26 27.64 15.56 10.85
C THR A 26 26.14 15.38 10.67
N GLY A 27 25.33 15.57 11.72
CA GLY A 27 23.87 15.72 11.62
C GLY A 27 23.43 17.05 11.00
N GLN A 28 24.29 18.07 11.02
CA GLN A 28 24.08 19.36 10.32
C GLN A 28 24.70 19.38 8.90
N ALA A 29 25.61 18.45 8.58
CA ALA A 29 26.19 18.25 7.25
C ALA A 29 25.32 17.36 6.34
N ALA A 30 24.02 17.48 6.49
CA ALA A 30 23.03 17.37 5.43
C ALA A 30 21.78 18.06 5.97
N LYS A 31 21.81 19.39 6.15
CA LYS A 31 20.57 20.13 5.93
C LYS A 31 20.20 19.83 4.49
N PRO A 32 19.14 19.04 4.21
CA PRO A 32 18.58 19.15 2.89
C PRO A 32 18.14 20.61 2.85
N THR A 33 18.76 21.42 1.99
CA THR A 33 17.98 22.47 1.33
C THR A 33 16.63 21.83 1.01
N HIS A 34 15.50 22.46 1.36
CA HIS A 34 14.14 22.02 0.99
C HIS A 34 14.07 21.83 -0.54
N GLN A 35 14.65 20.76 -1.04
CA GLN A 35 14.67 20.39 -2.43
C GLN A 35 13.37 19.63 -2.61
N ARG A 36 12.49 20.24 -3.40
CA ARG A 36 11.31 19.58 -3.93
C ARG A 36 11.81 18.40 -4.76
N PHE A 37 11.84 17.21 -4.17
CA PHE A 37 12.19 15.99 -4.90
C PHE A 37 10.90 15.39 -5.48
N PRO A 38 10.89 15.05 -6.78
CA PRO A 38 9.78 14.32 -7.37
C PRO A 38 9.64 12.94 -6.70
N LEU A 39 8.39 12.55 -6.45
CA LEU A 39 8.01 11.27 -5.86
C LEU A 39 7.14 10.48 -6.84
N PRO A 40 7.73 9.76 -7.81
CA PRO A 40 7.03 8.67 -8.48
C PRO A 40 6.69 7.58 -7.46
N THR A 41 5.55 6.92 -7.64
CA THR A 41 5.13 5.77 -6.84
C THR A 41 4.29 4.86 -7.70
N ASP A 42 4.74 3.63 -7.80
CA ASP A 42 4.19 2.56 -8.63
C ASP A 42 4.32 1.25 -7.85
N TRP A 43 3.93 0.13 -8.47
CA TRP A 43 3.95 -1.19 -7.85
C TRP A 43 5.30 -1.54 -7.18
N THR A 44 6.44 -1.06 -7.71
CA THR A 44 7.78 -1.38 -7.19
C THR A 44 7.99 -0.87 -5.77
N HIS A 45 7.25 0.15 -5.34
CA HIS A 45 7.36 0.75 -4.01
C HIS A 45 6.71 -0.09 -2.91
N SER A 46 5.84 -1.04 -3.29
CA SER A 46 5.27 -2.05 -2.39
C SER A 46 6.10 -3.35 -2.39
N HIS A 47 7.08 -3.48 -3.29
CA HIS A 47 7.84 -4.72 -3.49
C HIS A 47 9.34 -4.57 -3.20
N LEU A 48 9.88 -3.35 -3.19
CA LEU A 48 11.20 -3.03 -2.67
C LEU A 48 11.06 -2.04 -1.52
N VAL A 49 11.20 -2.54 -0.29
CA VAL A 49 11.07 -1.76 0.95
C VAL A 49 12.40 -1.66 1.68
N PHE A 50 12.45 -0.73 2.62
CA PHE A 50 13.63 -0.51 3.45
C PHE A 50 13.19 -0.33 4.91
N SER A 51 13.62 -1.24 5.77
CA SER A 51 13.58 -1.03 7.22
C SER A 51 14.67 -0.03 7.66
N GLN A 52 14.72 0.30 8.95
CA GLN A 52 15.72 1.23 9.44
C GLN A 52 17.12 0.57 9.40
N PRO A 53 18.15 1.19 8.82
CA PRO A 53 19.50 0.62 8.87
C PRO A 53 20.03 0.60 10.31
N ALA A 54 20.58 -0.54 10.74
CA ALA A 54 21.21 -0.68 12.06
C ALA A 54 22.62 -0.09 12.12
N THR A 55 23.30 -0.02 10.97
CA THR A 55 24.70 0.40 10.86
C THR A 55 24.88 1.49 9.81
N MET A 56 25.96 2.27 9.97
CA MET A 56 26.33 3.30 8.99
C MET A 56 26.69 2.70 7.63
N GLU A 57 27.23 1.48 7.60
CA GLU A 57 27.54 0.79 6.36
C GLU A 57 26.26 0.38 5.60
N GLN A 58 25.27 -0.19 6.29
CA GLN A 58 23.95 -0.43 5.70
C GLN A 58 23.33 0.87 5.16
N ALA A 59 23.36 1.95 5.96
CA ALA A 59 22.85 3.25 5.54
C ALA A 59 23.56 3.79 4.28
N ARG A 60 24.88 3.56 4.15
CA ARG A 60 25.67 3.95 2.98
C ARG A 60 25.30 3.12 1.75
N LEU A 61 25.07 1.82 1.91
CA LEU A 61 24.71 0.91 0.81
C LEU A 61 23.32 1.24 0.23
N ILE A 62 22.31 1.43 1.08
CA ILE A 62 20.95 1.81 0.65
C ILE A 62 20.82 3.28 0.23
N GLY A 63 21.72 4.15 0.71
CA GLY A 63 21.64 5.60 0.44
C GLY A 63 21.76 5.99 -1.04
N ASN A 64 22.22 5.09 -1.90
CA ASN A 64 22.28 5.29 -3.35
C ASN A 64 20.99 4.87 -4.07
N GLU A 65 20.03 4.24 -3.39
CA GLU A 65 18.76 3.82 -3.97
C GLU A 65 17.73 4.95 -3.84
N PRO A 66 17.22 5.52 -4.95
CA PRO A 66 16.24 6.61 -4.87
C PRO A 66 14.95 6.23 -4.13
N ARG A 67 14.51 4.97 -4.21
CA ARG A 67 13.32 4.50 -3.49
C ARG A 67 13.48 4.55 -1.97
N PHE A 68 14.69 4.36 -1.44
CA PHE A 68 14.95 4.51 -0.01
C PHE A 68 14.59 5.92 0.47
N TRP A 69 15.02 6.94 -0.28
CA TRP A 69 14.71 8.34 0.05
C TRP A 69 13.23 8.67 -0.16
N GLN A 70 12.62 8.19 -1.25
CA GLN A 70 11.19 8.39 -1.51
C GLN A 70 10.33 7.80 -0.38
N GLN A 71 10.67 6.60 0.08
CA GLN A 71 10.02 5.93 1.20
C GLN A 71 10.22 6.70 2.51
N MET A 72 11.44 7.19 2.77
CA MET A 72 11.75 7.97 3.96
C MET A 72 11.00 9.31 3.99
N GLU A 73 10.92 10.02 2.86
CA GLU A 73 10.20 11.30 2.74
C GLU A 73 8.70 11.15 2.98
N ARG A 74 8.09 10.05 2.51
CA ARG A 74 6.68 9.74 2.79
C ARG A 74 6.42 9.54 4.29
N ARG A 75 7.43 9.08 5.05
CA ARG A 75 7.35 8.82 6.50
C ARG A 75 7.74 10.02 7.37
N LYS A 76 8.70 10.85 6.93
CA LYS A 76 9.37 11.89 7.74
C LYS A 76 8.58 13.16 7.99
N GLN A 77 7.39 13.35 7.43
CA GLN A 77 6.71 14.65 7.46
C GLN A 77 6.34 15.18 8.87
N ARG A 78 6.54 14.39 9.93
CA ARG A 78 6.47 14.84 11.33
C ARG A 78 7.73 15.51 11.88
N LEU A 79 8.92 15.27 11.31
CA LEU A 79 10.19 15.77 11.87
C LEU A 79 10.47 17.24 11.51
N MET A 80 10.05 17.70 10.33
CA MET A 80 10.29 19.09 9.89
C MET A 80 9.46 20.14 10.65
N VAL A 81 8.35 19.77 11.29
CA VAL A 81 7.48 20.72 12.02
C VAL A 81 7.92 20.94 13.47
N ARG A 82 8.83 20.11 14.01
CA ARG A 82 9.31 20.27 15.41
C ARG A 82 10.28 21.44 15.62
N ASP A 83 10.90 21.97 14.57
CA ASP A 83 11.91 23.03 14.71
C ASP A 83 11.32 24.46 14.63
N GLU A 84 10.13 24.65 14.04
CA GLU A 84 9.51 25.99 13.90
C GLU A 84 8.57 26.37 15.07
N LEU A 85 8.19 25.42 15.94
CA LEU A 85 7.25 25.66 17.04
C LEU A 85 7.90 26.06 18.38
N SER A 86 9.19 26.40 18.38
CA SER A 86 9.88 26.89 19.59
C SER A 86 10.02 28.43 19.67
N GLY A 87 9.44 29.19 18.73
CA GLY A 87 9.74 30.62 18.58
C GLY A 87 8.60 31.62 18.45
N ALA A 88 7.32 31.26 18.63
CA ALA A 88 6.22 32.22 18.47
C ALA A 88 5.28 32.26 19.68
N SER A 89 5.48 33.27 20.52
CA SER A 89 4.53 33.69 21.55
C SER A 89 3.24 34.16 20.87
N ALA A 90 2.13 33.44 21.07
CA ALA A 90 0.82 33.88 20.61
C ALA A 90 0.21 34.88 21.61
N PRO A 91 -0.21 36.10 21.19
CA PRO A 91 -1.18 36.89 21.94
C PRO A 91 -2.59 36.38 21.61
N GLY A 92 -3.39 36.14 22.64
CA GLY A 92 -4.72 35.55 22.53
C GLY A 92 -5.77 36.44 21.88
N PHE A 93 -6.82 35.81 21.33
CA PHE A 93 -8.11 36.43 21.05
C PHE A 93 -9.25 35.45 21.39
N PHE A 94 -10.20 35.95 22.18
CA PHE A 94 -11.42 35.28 22.63
C PHE A 94 -12.48 35.17 21.52
N PRO A 95 -13.49 34.27 21.64
CA PRO A 95 -14.42 33.89 20.58
C PRO A 95 -15.67 34.78 20.55
N THR A 96 -16.27 34.94 19.37
CA THR A 96 -17.66 35.41 19.23
C THR A 96 -18.47 34.48 18.34
N ALA A 97 -19.72 34.30 18.77
CA ALA A 97 -20.66 33.25 18.39
C ALA A 97 -21.26 33.37 16.98
N GLY A 98 -21.56 32.20 16.40
CA GLY A 98 -22.89 31.86 15.90
C GLY A 98 -23.32 32.34 14.51
N THR A 99 -23.11 31.49 13.50
CA THR A 99 -24.09 31.25 12.43
C THR A 99 -24.00 29.81 11.94
N ALA A 100 -25.15 29.13 11.88
CA ALA A 100 -25.30 27.74 11.47
C ALA A 100 -24.64 27.45 10.11
N GLN A 101 -23.58 26.64 10.11
CA GLN A 101 -23.00 26.09 8.89
C GLN A 101 -23.67 24.74 8.58
N ARG A 102 -24.17 24.64 7.34
CA ARG A 102 -24.55 23.39 6.67
C ARG A 102 -23.41 22.37 6.80
N PRO A 103 -23.71 21.05 6.85
CA PRO A 103 -22.68 20.02 6.99
C PRO A 103 -21.62 20.21 5.90
N SER A 104 -20.40 20.47 6.35
CA SER A 104 -19.21 20.60 5.52
C SER A 104 -19.08 19.34 4.67
N ALA A 105 -19.06 19.54 3.35
CA ALA A 105 -18.82 18.50 2.37
C ALA A 105 -17.56 17.72 2.75
N MET A 106 -17.69 16.39 2.81
CA MET A 106 -16.55 15.47 2.82
C MET A 106 -15.59 15.85 1.68
N PRO A 107 -14.26 15.62 1.82
CA PRO A 107 -13.35 15.70 0.68
C PRO A 107 -13.96 14.91 -0.47
N ARG A 108 -14.20 15.57 -1.61
CA ARG A 108 -14.93 14.95 -2.73
C ARG A 108 -14.02 13.91 -3.40
N ASP A 109 -14.08 12.69 -2.89
CA ASP A 109 -13.56 11.51 -3.57
C ASP A 109 -14.18 11.40 -4.96
N TRP A 110 -13.41 10.88 -5.91
CA TRP A 110 -13.82 10.79 -7.29
C TRP A 110 -13.56 9.42 -7.90
N SER A 111 -14.37 9.08 -8.88
CA SER A 111 -14.10 7.96 -9.76
C SER A 111 -14.55 8.26 -11.19
N GLU A 112 -13.75 7.78 -12.14
CA GLU A 112 -13.89 8.01 -13.58
C GLU A 112 -13.87 6.67 -14.33
N SER A 113 -14.72 6.52 -15.34
CA SER A 113 -14.79 5.29 -16.13
C SER A 113 -13.52 5.11 -16.98
N LEU A 114 -12.93 3.91 -16.90
CA LEU A 114 -11.85 3.44 -17.78
C LEU A 114 -12.38 2.78 -19.07
N GLY A 115 -13.70 2.74 -19.23
CA GLY A 115 -14.40 1.96 -20.25
C GLY A 115 -15.08 0.71 -19.65
N SER A 116 -16.00 0.11 -20.40
CA SER A 116 -16.66 -1.14 -19.96
C SER A 116 -15.64 -2.28 -19.93
N GLY A 117 -15.60 -3.00 -18.81
CA GLY A 117 -14.59 -4.02 -18.52
C GLY A 117 -13.20 -3.46 -18.20
N GLY A 118 -13.03 -2.14 -18.13
CA GLY A 118 -11.73 -1.51 -17.94
C GLY A 118 -11.16 -1.72 -16.53
N SER A 119 -9.92 -2.21 -16.41
CA SER A 119 -9.27 -2.37 -15.11
C SER A 119 -7.76 -2.42 -15.25
N VAL A 120 -7.05 -1.98 -14.21
CA VAL A 120 -5.61 -2.22 -14.05
C VAL A 120 -5.31 -3.71 -13.82
N GLY A 121 -6.28 -4.46 -13.26
CA GLY A 121 -6.18 -5.91 -13.03
C GLY A 121 -5.85 -6.28 -11.57
N ALA A 122 -6.26 -7.50 -11.19
CA ALA A 122 -6.02 -8.05 -9.85
C ALA A 122 -4.51 -8.32 -9.66
N GLY A 123 -3.89 -7.66 -8.68
CA GLY A 123 -2.45 -7.77 -8.42
C GLY A 123 -1.57 -6.73 -9.13
N ASN A 124 -2.13 -5.91 -10.02
CA ASN A 124 -1.45 -4.79 -10.66
C ASN A 124 -1.81 -3.46 -9.99
N TYR A 125 -0.99 -2.44 -10.18
CA TYR A 125 -1.12 -1.15 -9.51
C TYR A 125 -1.12 0.00 -10.53
N PRO A 126 -1.90 1.08 -10.28
CA PRO A 126 -1.69 2.33 -10.98
C PRO A 126 -0.31 2.92 -10.66
N ALA A 127 0.05 4.05 -11.27
CA ALA A 127 1.27 4.78 -10.95
C ALA A 127 0.97 6.26 -10.68
N LYS A 128 1.46 6.80 -9.58
CA LYS A 128 1.24 8.19 -9.14
C LYS A 128 2.55 8.97 -9.18
N PHE A 129 2.50 10.19 -9.71
CA PHE A 129 3.60 11.13 -9.64
C PHE A 129 3.22 12.33 -8.79
N SER A 130 4.15 12.73 -7.92
CA SER A 130 4.03 13.92 -7.07
C SER A 130 5.24 14.80 -7.34
N PHE A 131 5.03 16.06 -7.69
CA PHE A 131 6.13 16.98 -7.96
C PHE A 131 6.88 17.35 -6.67
N SER A 132 6.17 17.38 -5.54
CA SER A 132 6.72 17.65 -4.23
C SER A 132 6.19 16.64 -3.21
N SER A 133 7.08 16.15 -2.35
CA SER A 133 6.70 15.34 -1.20
C SER A 133 5.85 16.10 -0.20
N THR A 134 6.07 17.41 -0.04
CA THR A 134 5.47 18.22 1.04
C THR A 134 4.26 19.04 0.58
N THR A 135 3.99 19.11 -0.72
CA THR A 135 2.99 20.01 -1.28
C THR A 135 2.24 19.36 -2.41
N ALA A 136 0.95 19.12 -2.21
CA ALA A 136 0.03 18.73 -3.28
C ALA A 136 -0.11 19.83 -4.32
N ASN A 137 -0.12 19.44 -5.59
CA ASN A 137 -0.20 20.34 -6.73
C ASN A 137 -1.28 19.89 -7.72
N CYS A 138 -2.31 20.71 -7.88
CA CYS A 138 -3.44 20.46 -8.78
C CYS A 138 -3.06 20.36 -10.27
N THR A 139 -1.92 20.92 -10.67
CA THR A 139 -1.52 20.98 -12.09
C THR A 139 -0.52 19.88 -12.44
N THR A 140 0.44 19.62 -11.56
CA THR A 140 1.61 18.75 -11.85
C THR A 140 1.52 17.37 -11.24
N ASP A 141 0.72 17.16 -10.21
CA ASP A 141 0.52 15.81 -9.66
C ASP A 141 -0.50 15.08 -10.53
N TYR A 142 -0.17 13.83 -10.89
CA TYR A 142 -1.04 13.02 -11.74
C TYR A 142 -0.93 11.54 -11.37
N VAL A 143 -1.96 10.80 -11.74
CA VAL A 143 -2.03 9.34 -11.57
C VAL A 143 -2.36 8.69 -12.92
N VAL A 144 -1.71 7.57 -13.20
CA VAL A 144 -1.78 6.81 -14.44
C VAL A 144 -2.47 5.48 -14.19
N PHE A 145 -3.42 5.15 -15.05
CA PHE A 145 -4.13 3.88 -15.07
C PHE A 145 -3.99 3.23 -16.45
N SER A 146 -3.55 1.98 -16.49
CA SER A 146 -3.86 1.11 -17.63
C SER A 146 -5.36 0.81 -17.62
N THR A 147 -5.96 0.72 -18.81
CA THR A 147 -7.38 0.35 -18.92
C THR A 147 -7.57 -1.16 -18.98
N GLY A 148 -6.51 -1.93 -19.27
CA GLY A 148 -6.62 -3.36 -19.55
C GLY A 148 -7.38 -3.68 -20.86
N LEU A 149 -7.80 -2.65 -21.61
CA LEU A 149 -8.58 -2.75 -22.83
C LEU A 149 -7.70 -2.48 -24.06
N THR A 150 -8.04 -3.12 -25.18
CA THR A 150 -7.37 -2.89 -26.45
C THR A 150 -7.68 -1.47 -26.93
N GLY A 151 -6.63 -0.70 -27.25
CA GLY A 151 -6.79 0.67 -27.68
C GLY A 151 -7.41 0.82 -29.07
N SER A 152 -8.29 1.80 -29.23
CA SER A 152 -8.95 2.15 -30.50
C SER A 152 -9.11 3.68 -30.62
N SER A 153 -9.76 4.17 -31.68
CA SER A 153 -10.12 5.59 -31.78
C SER A 153 -11.18 6.02 -30.74
N THR A 154 -11.81 5.07 -30.05
CA THR A 154 -12.87 5.31 -29.06
C THR A 154 -12.58 4.69 -27.69
N GLN A 155 -11.36 4.18 -27.46
CA GLN A 155 -10.98 3.53 -26.22
C GLN A 155 -9.48 3.70 -25.99
N ALA A 156 -9.11 4.37 -24.90
CA ALA A 156 -7.72 4.47 -24.46
C ALA A 156 -7.21 3.11 -23.95
N SER A 157 -5.93 2.83 -24.21
CA SER A 157 -5.18 1.73 -23.56
C SER A 157 -4.64 2.16 -22.20
N ILE A 158 -4.30 3.45 -22.08
CA ILE A 158 -3.72 4.06 -20.88
C ILE A 158 -4.17 5.52 -20.77
N VAL A 159 -4.43 5.96 -19.55
CA VAL A 159 -4.91 7.32 -19.25
C VAL A 159 -4.21 7.86 -18.00
N ALA A 160 -3.99 9.17 -17.96
CA ALA A 160 -3.65 9.85 -16.72
C ALA A 160 -4.67 10.91 -16.37
N TYR A 161 -4.82 11.12 -15.07
CA TYR A 161 -5.62 12.19 -14.49
C TYR A 161 -4.72 13.13 -13.69
N ASN A 162 -4.99 14.43 -13.73
CA ASN A 162 -4.44 15.43 -12.83
C ASN A 162 -5.59 16.14 -12.09
N ASN A 163 -5.31 17.27 -11.42
CA ASN A 163 -6.31 18.00 -10.65
C ASN A 163 -6.99 17.14 -9.58
N LEU A 164 -6.16 16.35 -8.87
CA LEU A 164 -6.57 15.16 -8.14
C LEU A 164 -7.30 15.42 -6.82
N TYR A 165 -7.14 16.61 -6.26
CA TYR A 165 -7.42 16.89 -4.86
C TYR A 165 -8.71 17.69 -4.70
N SER A 166 -9.48 17.40 -3.64
CA SER A 166 -10.75 18.09 -3.38
C SER A 166 -10.65 19.61 -3.22
N GLY A 167 -9.47 20.12 -2.88
CA GLY A 167 -9.17 21.55 -2.82
C GLY A 167 -8.83 22.20 -4.16
N CYS A 168 -8.79 21.44 -5.24
CA CYS A 168 -8.53 21.96 -6.57
C CYS A 168 -9.78 22.59 -7.19
N GLY A 169 -9.58 23.59 -8.07
CA GLY A 169 -10.66 24.23 -8.82
C GLY A 169 -11.02 23.47 -10.10
N GLY A 170 -12.17 23.79 -10.70
CA GLY A 170 -12.59 23.20 -11.98
C GLY A 170 -13.11 21.75 -11.85
N THR A 171 -12.90 20.94 -12.90
CA THR A 171 -13.29 19.52 -12.93
C THR A 171 -12.27 18.69 -12.16
N VAL A 172 -12.71 18.06 -11.07
CA VAL A 172 -11.89 17.19 -10.21
C VAL A 172 -12.38 15.75 -10.38
N PRO A 173 -11.57 14.86 -10.98
CA PRO A 173 -10.28 15.11 -11.60
C PRO A 173 -10.44 15.67 -13.02
N SER A 174 -9.33 15.95 -13.70
CA SER A 174 -9.32 16.19 -15.15
C SER A 174 -8.47 15.14 -15.84
N VAL A 175 -8.88 14.70 -17.04
CA VAL A 175 -8.00 13.89 -17.91
C VAL A 175 -6.78 14.75 -18.25
N TYR A 176 -5.60 14.23 -17.95
CA TYR A 176 -4.34 14.93 -18.23
C TYR A 176 -3.80 14.59 -19.63
N TRP A 177 -3.94 13.33 -20.02
CA TRP A 177 -3.70 12.79 -21.36
C TRP A 177 -4.29 11.38 -21.43
N ALA A 178 -4.61 10.90 -22.63
CA ALA A 178 -5.14 9.56 -22.85
C ALA A 178 -4.71 9.03 -24.22
N TYR A 179 -4.18 7.80 -24.25
CA TYR A 179 -3.56 7.25 -25.46
C TYR A 179 -4.08 5.88 -25.87
N ASN A 180 -4.19 5.72 -27.19
CA ASN A 180 -4.30 4.43 -27.86
C ASN A 180 -2.88 4.00 -28.28
N THR A 181 -2.38 2.92 -27.69
CA THR A 181 -1.03 2.39 -27.94
C THR A 181 -1.03 1.22 -28.91
N SER A 182 -2.19 0.85 -29.49
CA SER A 182 -2.30 -0.28 -30.43
C SER A 182 -1.68 -0.01 -31.82
N GLN A 183 -1.35 1.26 -32.13
CA GLN A 183 -0.82 1.66 -33.43
C GLN A 183 0.72 1.77 -33.49
N ILE A 184 1.48 1.22 -32.53
CA ILE A 184 2.94 1.16 -32.61
C ILE A 184 3.34 0.20 -33.73
N LEU A 185 3.99 0.66 -34.80
CA LEU A 185 4.33 -0.19 -35.94
C LEU A 185 5.52 -1.16 -35.67
N PRO A 186 5.42 -2.45 -36.07
CA PRO A 186 4.22 -3.08 -36.64
C PRO A 186 3.12 -3.18 -35.57
N ALA A 187 1.89 -2.78 -35.91
CA ALA A 187 0.79 -2.61 -34.95
C ALA A 187 0.62 -3.88 -34.10
N VAL A 188 0.67 -3.72 -32.78
CA VAL A 188 0.36 -4.79 -31.83
C VAL A 188 -0.97 -4.43 -31.19
N PRO A 189 -2.11 -4.96 -31.69
CA PRO A 189 -3.37 -4.79 -31.01
C PRO A 189 -3.29 -5.54 -29.70
N GLY A 190 -3.17 -4.82 -28.58
CA GLY A 190 -2.94 -5.47 -27.30
C GLY A 190 -3.52 -4.73 -26.12
N THR A 191 -3.54 -5.45 -25.00
CA THR A 191 -4.02 -5.00 -23.70
C THR A 191 -2.83 -4.80 -22.78
N ILE A 192 -2.91 -3.81 -21.88
CA ILE A 192 -1.91 -3.59 -20.84
C ILE A 192 -2.38 -4.31 -19.58
N LYS A 193 -1.91 -5.54 -19.38
CA LYS A 193 -2.26 -6.40 -18.24
C LYS A 193 -1.26 -6.33 -17.09
N THR A 194 -0.35 -5.36 -17.11
CA THR A 194 0.71 -5.18 -16.10
C THR A 194 0.66 -3.77 -15.54
N SER A 195 1.39 -3.53 -14.44
CA SER A 195 1.46 -2.23 -13.79
C SER A 195 2.35 -1.27 -14.59
N PRO A 196 1.90 -0.04 -14.92
CA PRO A 196 2.78 0.99 -15.43
C PRO A 196 3.82 1.41 -14.38
N ILE A 197 5.00 1.82 -14.85
CA ILE A 197 6.06 2.42 -14.03
C ILE A 197 6.46 3.79 -14.57
N LEU A 198 7.00 4.63 -13.68
CA LEU A 198 7.38 6.00 -14.00
C LEU A 198 8.90 6.16 -14.06
N SER A 199 9.37 6.99 -14.99
CA SER A 199 10.70 7.58 -14.91
C SER A 199 10.83 8.48 -13.68
N ARG A 200 12.08 8.75 -13.24
CA ARG A 200 12.34 9.49 -11.99
C ARG A 200 11.74 10.90 -11.98
N ASP A 201 11.68 11.54 -13.14
CA ASP A 201 11.14 12.88 -13.32
C ASP A 201 9.66 12.89 -13.75
N GLY A 202 9.04 11.70 -13.89
CA GLY A 202 7.66 11.52 -14.31
C GLY A 202 7.40 11.74 -15.80
N SER A 203 8.35 12.27 -16.58
CA SER A 203 8.10 12.66 -17.98
C SER A 203 7.88 11.47 -18.93
N GLN A 204 8.28 10.28 -18.52
CA GLN A 204 8.20 9.03 -19.28
C GLN A 204 7.58 7.89 -18.46
N ILE A 205 6.96 6.95 -19.16
CA ILE A 205 6.26 5.79 -18.60
C ILE A 205 6.73 4.52 -19.33
N ALA A 206 6.80 3.40 -18.62
CA ALA A 206 6.97 2.08 -19.23
C ALA A 206 5.91 1.08 -18.74
N PHE A 207 5.52 0.15 -19.60
CA PHE A 207 4.58 -0.95 -19.31
C PHE A 207 4.73 -2.06 -20.34
N VAL A 208 4.23 -3.26 -20.05
CA VAL A 208 4.13 -4.35 -21.03
C VAL A 208 2.71 -4.41 -21.60
N GLN A 209 2.64 -4.55 -22.92
CA GLN A 209 1.40 -4.77 -23.67
C GLN A 209 1.45 -6.14 -24.36
N THR A 210 0.33 -6.86 -24.34
CA THR A 210 0.19 -8.21 -24.91
C THR A 210 -0.99 -8.28 -25.88
N ASP A 211 -0.80 -8.96 -27.01
CA ASP A 211 -1.88 -9.34 -27.94
C ASP A 211 -2.44 -10.76 -27.68
N GLY A 212 -1.94 -11.44 -26.63
CA GLY A 212 -2.25 -12.83 -26.27
C GLY A 212 -1.34 -13.87 -26.92
N PHE A 213 -0.44 -13.47 -27.81
CA PHE A 213 0.57 -14.33 -28.44
C PHE A 213 1.99 -13.78 -28.27
N GLY A 214 2.14 -12.47 -28.20
CA GLY A 214 3.40 -11.77 -27.99
C GLY A 214 3.24 -10.54 -27.11
N ALA A 215 4.26 -10.32 -26.29
CA ALA A 215 4.36 -9.18 -25.40
C ALA A 215 5.43 -8.20 -25.86
N THR A 216 5.22 -6.96 -25.48
CA THR A 216 6.04 -5.84 -25.89
C THR A 216 6.22 -4.88 -24.72
N LEU A 217 7.48 -4.59 -24.36
CA LEU A 217 7.80 -3.47 -23.49
C LEU A 217 7.63 -2.16 -24.29
N VAL A 218 6.73 -1.29 -23.84
CA VAL A 218 6.49 0.03 -24.42
C VAL A 218 7.09 1.10 -23.53
N LEU A 219 7.84 2.03 -24.13
CA LEU A 219 8.29 3.26 -23.48
C LEU A 219 7.55 4.44 -24.11
N LEU A 220 6.93 5.28 -23.28
CA LEU A 220 6.04 6.37 -23.69
C LEU A 220 6.52 7.71 -23.11
N LYS A 221 6.71 8.71 -23.97
CA LYS A 221 6.81 10.12 -23.59
C LYS A 221 5.45 10.77 -23.81
N TRP A 222 4.82 11.21 -22.73
CA TRP A 222 3.48 11.79 -22.78
C TRP A 222 3.55 13.31 -22.95
N LYS A 223 2.42 13.90 -23.34
CA LYS A 223 2.22 15.35 -23.36
C LYS A 223 0.81 15.66 -22.90
N ALA A 224 0.67 16.62 -21.99
CA ALA A 224 -0.62 17.08 -21.52
C ALA A 224 -1.54 17.47 -22.70
N SER A 225 -2.81 17.11 -22.62
CA SER A 225 -3.82 17.36 -23.64
C SER A 225 -5.12 17.81 -22.99
N THR A 226 -5.83 18.72 -23.65
CA THR A 226 -7.17 19.20 -23.23
C THR A 226 -8.28 18.64 -24.11
N ILE A 227 -7.95 17.84 -25.13
CA ILE A 227 -8.91 17.30 -26.10
C ILE A 227 -9.01 15.78 -26.05
N GLU A 228 -8.04 15.11 -25.42
CA GLU A 228 -8.02 13.65 -25.27
C GLU A 228 -8.92 13.21 -24.12
N SER A 229 -9.53 12.03 -24.27
CA SER A 229 -10.30 11.37 -23.22
C SER A 229 -10.16 9.86 -23.32
N VAL A 230 -10.68 9.13 -22.32
CA VAL A 230 -10.76 7.66 -22.38
C VAL A 230 -11.53 7.18 -23.62
N THR A 231 -12.54 7.94 -24.07
CA THR A 231 -13.38 7.60 -25.23
C THR A 231 -12.96 8.30 -26.52
N SER A 232 -11.92 9.12 -26.49
CA SER A 232 -11.32 9.77 -27.67
C SER A 232 -9.82 9.98 -27.42
N PRO A 233 -9.03 8.90 -27.43
CA PRO A 233 -7.61 8.98 -27.12
C PRO A 233 -6.79 9.51 -28.29
N GLY A 234 -5.66 10.13 -27.98
CA GLY A 234 -4.61 10.43 -28.94
C GLY A 234 -3.81 9.19 -29.33
N ILE A 235 -2.98 9.30 -30.37
CA ILE A 235 -2.04 8.26 -30.79
C ILE A 235 -0.63 8.83 -30.69
N PRO A 236 0.22 8.36 -29.75
CA PRO A 236 1.61 8.79 -29.67
C PRO A 236 2.38 8.43 -30.95
N ALA A 237 3.23 9.33 -31.43
CA ALA A 237 4.02 9.08 -32.64
C ALA A 237 5.02 7.93 -32.42
N PRO A 238 5.08 6.93 -33.32
CA PRO A 238 6.08 5.87 -33.20
C PRO A 238 7.49 6.42 -33.46
N ALA A 239 8.45 6.02 -32.64
CA ALA A 239 9.86 6.28 -32.81
C ALA A 239 10.64 4.97 -32.77
N THR A 240 11.73 4.88 -33.53
CA THR A 240 12.70 3.80 -33.34
C THR A 240 13.43 4.01 -32.01
N ALA A 241 14.01 2.95 -31.45
CA ALA A 241 14.81 3.04 -30.22
C ALA A 241 15.89 4.14 -30.29
N ALA A 242 16.57 4.27 -31.44
CA ALA A 242 17.59 5.30 -31.65
C ALA A 242 17.05 6.74 -31.64
N LEU A 243 15.81 6.94 -32.08
CA LEU A 243 15.18 8.27 -32.17
C LEU A 243 14.35 8.62 -30.95
N TYR A 244 13.99 7.65 -30.11
CA TYR A 244 13.18 7.85 -28.92
C TYR A 244 13.72 8.93 -27.95
N PRO A 245 15.04 9.04 -27.68
CA PRO A 245 15.57 10.08 -26.80
C PRO A 245 15.22 11.50 -27.27
N THR A 246 15.12 11.73 -28.59
CA THR A 246 14.90 13.04 -29.20
C THR A 246 13.58 13.14 -29.99
N CYS A 247 12.66 12.19 -29.84
CA CYS A 247 11.41 12.19 -30.58
C CYS A 247 10.50 13.36 -30.17
N VAL A 248 9.64 13.78 -31.11
CA VAL A 248 8.66 14.82 -30.85
C VAL A 248 7.54 14.25 -29.96
N ILE A 249 7.36 14.84 -28.77
CA ILE A 249 6.36 14.40 -27.80
C ILE A 249 4.92 14.84 -28.19
N PRO A 250 3.89 13.97 -28.03
CA PRO A 250 3.95 12.63 -27.46
C PRO A 250 4.47 11.58 -28.45
N CYS A 251 5.34 10.69 -27.98
CA CYS A 251 5.94 9.63 -28.79
C CYS A 251 6.21 8.37 -27.97
N MET A 252 6.35 7.23 -28.66
CA MET A 252 6.60 5.94 -28.03
C MET A 252 7.57 5.07 -28.85
N THR A 253 8.32 4.23 -28.17
CA THR A 253 9.13 3.14 -28.76
C THR A 253 8.77 1.83 -28.10
N LYS A 254 9.15 0.71 -28.73
CA LYS A 254 8.82 -0.62 -28.24
C LYS A 254 9.94 -1.65 -28.38
N PHE A 255 9.86 -2.69 -27.57
CA PHE A 255 10.73 -3.88 -27.63
C PHE A 255 9.87 -5.13 -27.46
N ASP A 256 9.80 -5.96 -28.50
CA ASP A 256 9.15 -7.27 -28.39
C ASP A 256 9.97 -8.11 -27.39
N LEU A 257 9.30 -8.76 -26.44
CA LEU A 257 9.93 -9.74 -25.58
C LEU A 257 10.23 -10.97 -26.45
N ARG A 258 11.52 -11.34 -26.52
CA ARG A 258 11.96 -12.43 -27.39
C ARG A 258 12.90 -13.36 -26.67
N ASP A 259 12.72 -14.66 -26.86
CA ASP A 259 13.62 -15.67 -26.34
C ASP A 259 15.03 -15.60 -26.97
N ARG A 260 15.88 -16.60 -26.67
CA ARG A 260 17.23 -16.70 -27.23
C ARG A 260 17.28 -17.10 -28.70
N ASN A 261 16.21 -17.73 -29.20
CA ASN A 261 16.05 -18.09 -30.59
C ASN A 261 15.35 -16.99 -31.40
N ASN A 262 15.19 -15.80 -30.80
CA ASN A 262 14.56 -14.63 -31.39
C ASN A 262 13.04 -14.79 -31.67
N VAL A 263 12.40 -15.74 -30.98
CA VAL A 263 10.95 -15.97 -31.02
C VAL A 263 10.27 -15.03 -30.04
N ILE A 264 9.19 -14.36 -30.47
CA ILE A 264 8.41 -13.49 -29.60
C ILE A 264 7.73 -14.33 -28.53
N THR A 265 7.82 -13.89 -27.27
CA THR A 265 7.16 -14.49 -26.12
C THR A 265 6.08 -13.56 -25.59
N ASP A 266 5.03 -14.15 -25.02
CA ASP A 266 3.94 -13.41 -24.39
C ASP A 266 4.26 -13.09 -22.93
N ASP A 267 3.55 -12.14 -22.33
CA ASP A 267 3.58 -11.80 -20.91
C ASP A 267 2.21 -11.28 -20.47
N THR A 268 1.67 -11.89 -19.43
CA THR A 268 0.39 -11.50 -18.83
C THR A 268 0.48 -11.27 -17.32
N THR A 269 1.67 -11.41 -16.73
CA THR A 269 1.84 -11.50 -15.27
C THR A 269 2.98 -10.64 -14.71
N SER A 270 3.98 -10.29 -15.53
CA SER A 270 5.20 -9.64 -15.04
C SER A 270 5.23 -8.14 -15.31
N SER A 271 5.09 -7.33 -14.26
CA SER A 271 5.27 -5.89 -14.36
C SER A 271 6.76 -5.53 -14.42
N VAL A 272 7.09 -4.48 -15.17
CA VAL A 272 8.47 -4.00 -15.34
C VAL A 272 9.00 -3.45 -14.03
N PHE A 273 10.19 -3.89 -13.61
CA PHE A 273 10.93 -3.30 -12.50
C PHE A 273 12.06 -2.43 -13.03
N TYR A 274 12.12 -1.16 -12.65
CA TYR A 274 13.12 -0.21 -13.11
C TYR A 274 14.04 0.27 -11.98
N ASP A 275 15.34 0.13 -12.14
CA ASP A 275 16.36 0.70 -11.27
C ASP A 275 16.70 2.13 -11.73
N TYR A 276 16.24 3.11 -10.94
CA TYR A 276 16.45 4.54 -11.19
C TYR A 276 17.92 4.94 -11.22
N SER A 277 18.81 4.20 -10.55
CA SER A 277 20.22 4.54 -10.40
C SER A 277 21.06 4.05 -11.59
N ALA A 278 20.69 2.91 -12.16
CA ALA A 278 21.44 2.25 -13.23
C ALA A 278 20.80 2.41 -14.62
N ASP A 279 19.63 3.06 -14.71
CA ASP A 279 18.80 3.13 -15.92
C ASP A 279 18.55 1.74 -16.54
N THR A 280 18.36 0.74 -15.67
CA THR A 280 18.21 -0.66 -16.04
C THR A 280 16.83 -1.15 -15.63
N ALA A 281 16.16 -1.95 -16.47
CA ALA A 281 14.89 -2.58 -16.14
C ALA A 281 14.91 -4.09 -16.36
N TRP A 282 14.07 -4.80 -15.61
CA TRP A 282 13.83 -6.23 -15.75
C TRP A 282 12.34 -6.52 -15.84
N VAL A 283 11.99 -7.54 -16.61
CA VAL A 283 10.62 -8.05 -16.75
C VAL A 283 10.67 -9.51 -17.14
N GLY A 284 9.79 -10.32 -16.54
CA GLY A 284 9.61 -11.72 -16.90
C GLY A 284 8.67 -11.89 -18.09
N ASP A 285 8.53 -13.12 -18.57
CA ASP A 285 7.55 -13.47 -19.59
C ASP A 285 6.79 -14.76 -19.23
N SER A 286 5.77 -15.09 -20.03
CA SER A 286 4.90 -16.26 -19.87
C SER A 286 5.59 -17.60 -20.16
N PHE A 287 6.81 -17.58 -20.71
CA PHE A 287 7.59 -18.77 -21.08
C PHE A 287 8.80 -19.00 -20.16
N GLY A 288 8.94 -18.19 -19.13
CA GLY A 288 9.95 -18.34 -18.08
C GLY A 288 11.25 -17.60 -18.35
N TYR A 289 11.28 -16.67 -19.32
CA TYR A 289 12.43 -15.81 -19.55
C TYR A 289 12.36 -14.53 -18.72
N LEU A 290 13.49 -14.18 -18.11
CA LEU A 290 13.73 -12.88 -17.51
C LEU A 290 14.54 -12.02 -18.49
N HIS A 291 13.96 -10.90 -18.88
CA HIS A 291 14.55 -9.90 -19.77
C HIS A 291 15.26 -8.80 -18.98
N LYS A 292 16.25 -8.18 -19.61
CA LYS A 292 16.99 -7.04 -19.07
C LYS A 292 17.12 -5.95 -20.12
N PHE A 293 16.83 -4.71 -19.75
CA PHE A 293 16.93 -3.53 -20.62
C PHE A 293 17.88 -2.53 -19.99
N ASN A 294 18.80 -1.99 -20.78
CA ASN A 294 19.73 -0.94 -20.37
C ASN A 294 20.42 -0.35 -21.60
N PRO A 295 20.38 0.97 -21.83
CA PRO A 295 19.57 1.99 -21.12
C PRO A 295 18.04 1.76 -21.24
N VAL A 296 17.25 2.54 -20.50
CA VAL A 296 15.77 2.54 -20.56
C VAL A 296 15.21 3.95 -20.80
N PHE A 297 15.33 4.86 -19.83
CA PHE A 297 14.80 6.24 -19.94
C PHE A 297 15.90 7.27 -20.19
N ASN A 298 17.14 6.99 -19.80
CA ASN A 298 18.28 7.91 -19.79
C ASN A 298 19.36 7.51 -20.82
N GLY A 299 18.95 7.16 -22.03
CA GLY A 299 19.84 6.80 -23.12
C GLY A 299 19.07 6.27 -24.31
N ILE A 300 19.79 5.70 -25.28
CA ILE A 300 19.16 4.93 -26.36
C ILE A 300 18.65 3.62 -25.76
N PRO A 301 17.33 3.40 -25.65
CA PRO A 301 16.83 2.24 -24.94
C PRO A 301 17.14 0.96 -25.72
N ALA A 302 17.54 -0.10 -25.02
CA ALA A 302 17.91 -1.35 -25.66
C ALA A 302 17.69 -2.54 -24.73
N GLU A 303 17.27 -3.67 -25.29
CA GLU A 303 17.38 -4.95 -24.60
C GLU A 303 18.85 -5.37 -24.52
N SER A 304 19.32 -5.67 -23.32
CA SER A 304 20.66 -6.17 -23.09
C SER A 304 20.78 -7.57 -23.70
N ARG A 305 21.58 -7.71 -24.76
CA ARG A 305 21.92 -9.02 -25.36
C ARG A 305 23.43 -9.27 -25.48
N PRO A 306 24.24 -9.13 -24.42
CA PRO A 306 25.62 -9.62 -24.45
C PRO A 306 25.64 -11.13 -24.75
N PRO A 307 26.69 -11.65 -25.42
CA PRO A 307 26.78 -13.07 -25.73
C PRO A 307 26.58 -13.92 -24.48
N GLY A 308 25.54 -14.76 -24.51
CA GLY A 308 25.32 -15.75 -23.48
C GLY A 308 24.71 -15.24 -22.18
N THR A 309 24.26 -13.97 -22.03
CA THR A 309 23.74 -13.46 -20.75
C THR A 309 22.23 -13.21 -20.69
N TRP A 310 21.65 -12.39 -21.55
CA TRP A 310 20.23 -12.01 -21.45
C TRP A 310 19.52 -12.17 -22.81
N PRO A 311 18.23 -12.54 -22.84
CA PRO A 311 17.39 -12.94 -21.70
C PRO A 311 17.83 -14.27 -21.07
N ARG A 312 17.37 -14.54 -19.84
CA ARG A 312 17.66 -15.77 -19.07
C ARG A 312 16.41 -16.63 -18.94
N GLN A 313 16.48 -17.88 -19.37
CA GLN A 313 15.43 -18.86 -19.07
C GLN A 313 15.55 -19.27 -17.60
N VAL A 314 14.72 -18.69 -16.75
CA VAL A 314 14.67 -18.90 -15.31
C VAL A 314 13.79 -20.11 -14.98
N SER A 315 12.63 -20.19 -15.64
CA SER A 315 11.75 -21.34 -15.63
C SER A 315 11.54 -21.84 -17.06
N VAL A 316 11.22 -23.13 -17.24
CA VAL A 316 11.09 -23.73 -18.57
C VAL A 316 9.62 -23.76 -18.97
N GLY A 317 9.21 -22.81 -19.82
CA GLY A 317 7.88 -22.79 -20.43
C GLY A 317 6.75 -22.40 -19.47
N LEU A 318 7.08 -21.81 -18.33
CA LEU A 318 6.14 -21.41 -17.28
C LEU A 318 6.29 -19.92 -16.95
N PRO A 319 5.20 -19.19 -16.67
CA PRO A 319 5.23 -17.75 -16.47
C PRO A 319 6.03 -17.33 -15.23
N LEU A 320 6.66 -16.16 -15.31
CA LEU A 320 7.28 -15.47 -14.18
C LEU A 320 6.36 -14.37 -13.63
N SER A 321 6.43 -14.13 -12.31
CA SER A 321 5.83 -12.94 -11.70
C SER A 321 6.73 -11.70 -11.89
N SER A 322 6.32 -10.58 -11.31
CA SER A 322 7.06 -9.32 -11.42
C SER A 322 8.40 -9.39 -10.67
N PRO A 323 9.57 -9.12 -11.31
CA PRO A 323 10.88 -9.25 -10.66
C PRO A 323 11.22 -8.08 -9.75
N VAL A 324 12.07 -8.27 -8.73
CA VAL A 324 12.62 -7.19 -7.90
C VAL A 324 14.13 -7.23 -7.90
N HIS A 325 14.78 -6.14 -8.30
CA HIS A 325 16.24 -6.03 -8.21
C HIS A 325 16.66 -5.50 -6.84
N ASP A 326 17.45 -6.29 -6.11
CA ASP A 326 18.11 -5.88 -4.89
C ASP A 326 19.55 -5.43 -5.18
N ARG A 327 19.77 -4.12 -5.20
CA ARG A 327 21.07 -3.52 -5.51
C ARG A 327 22.17 -3.91 -4.52
N ILE A 328 21.82 -4.21 -3.26
CA ILE A 328 22.81 -4.57 -2.24
C ILE A 328 23.46 -5.90 -2.58
N THR A 329 22.65 -6.91 -2.91
CA THR A 329 23.17 -8.22 -3.28
C THR A 329 23.47 -8.36 -4.77
N GLY A 330 23.00 -7.43 -5.60
CA GLY A 330 23.13 -7.47 -7.06
C GLY A 330 22.24 -8.52 -7.72
N ASN A 331 21.28 -9.08 -6.99
CA ASN A 331 20.38 -10.12 -7.48
C ASN A 331 19.04 -9.54 -7.95
N VAL A 332 18.50 -10.12 -9.02
CA VAL A 332 17.10 -9.97 -9.41
C VAL A 332 16.35 -11.17 -8.87
N ILE A 333 15.40 -10.92 -7.97
CA ILE A 333 14.59 -11.95 -7.33
C ILE A 333 13.23 -12.00 -8.03
N VAL A 334 12.78 -13.18 -8.43
CA VAL A 334 11.56 -13.37 -9.22
C VAL A 334 10.88 -14.69 -8.84
N GLY A 335 9.56 -14.68 -8.71
CA GLY A 335 8.78 -15.90 -8.49
C GLY A 335 8.41 -16.56 -9.81
N GLY A 336 8.42 -17.89 -9.86
CA GLY A 336 7.76 -18.61 -10.93
C GLY A 336 6.26 -18.65 -10.66
N ALA A 337 5.52 -17.86 -11.42
CA ALA A 337 4.07 -17.81 -11.38
C ALA A 337 3.44 -19.12 -11.86
N GLY A 338 4.17 -19.97 -12.59
CA GLY A 338 3.69 -21.28 -13.05
C GLY A 338 4.26 -22.51 -12.33
N ASP A 339 5.37 -22.38 -11.58
CA ASP A 339 6.01 -23.52 -10.89
C ASP A 339 6.07 -23.37 -9.36
N GLY A 340 5.74 -22.19 -8.80
CA GLY A 340 5.77 -21.96 -7.37
C GLY A 340 7.16 -21.87 -6.76
N VAL A 341 8.22 -21.72 -7.55
CA VAL A 341 9.62 -21.63 -7.11
C VAL A 341 10.08 -20.18 -7.05
N LEU A 342 10.86 -19.82 -6.03
CA LEU A 342 11.52 -18.52 -5.95
C LEU A 342 12.91 -18.60 -6.56
N TYR A 343 13.21 -17.68 -7.46
CA TYR A 343 14.49 -17.59 -8.14
C TYR A 343 15.22 -16.31 -7.76
N ARG A 344 16.54 -16.39 -7.64
CA ARG A 344 17.42 -15.23 -7.70
C ARG A 344 18.38 -15.37 -8.87
N VAL A 345 18.55 -14.29 -9.61
CA VAL A 345 19.38 -14.21 -10.80
C VAL A 345 20.41 -13.12 -10.59
N ASP A 346 21.70 -13.47 -10.60
CA ASP A 346 22.76 -12.46 -10.51
C ASP A 346 22.66 -11.49 -11.69
N SER A 347 22.51 -10.20 -11.43
CA SER A 347 22.16 -9.21 -12.47
C SER A 347 23.30 -8.96 -13.49
N GLY A 348 24.54 -9.29 -13.14
CA GLY A 348 25.73 -9.12 -13.98
C GLY A 348 26.06 -10.35 -14.82
N THR A 349 26.04 -11.52 -14.19
CA THR A 349 26.43 -12.81 -14.78
C THR A 349 25.23 -13.63 -15.29
N GLY A 350 24.04 -13.36 -14.76
CA GLY A 350 22.83 -14.11 -15.05
C GLY A 350 22.82 -15.53 -14.48
N ILE A 351 23.63 -15.83 -13.47
CA ILE A 351 23.60 -17.11 -12.75
C ILE A 351 22.28 -17.23 -11.99
N ILE A 352 21.58 -18.36 -12.13
CA ILE A 352 20.28 -18.62 -11.53
C ILE A 352 20.45 -19.52 -10.31
N THR A 353 19.81 -19.17 -9.20
CA THR A 353 19.66 -20.01 -8.00
C THR A 353 18.17 -20.14 -7.70
N ALA A 354 17.71 -21.38 -7.50
CA ALA A 354 16.30 -21.70 -7.23
C ALA A 354 16.11 -22.18 -5.79
N SER A 355 15.04 -21.74 -5.13
CA SER A 355 14.56 -22.32 -3.88
C SER A 355 13.98 -23.73 -4.12
N GLN A 356 13.51 -24.39 -3.06
CA GLN A 356 12.50 -25.45 -3.25
C GLN A 356 11.21 -24.84 -3.81
N GLN A 357 10.31 -25.68 -4.32
CA GLN A 357 8.93 -25.26 -4.60
C GLN A 357 8.26 -24.83 -3.29
N LEU A 358 7.79 -23.59 -3.26
CA LEU A 358 7.16 -22.96 -2.09
C LEU A 358 5.64 -22.93 -2.22
N ASP A 359 5.13 -22.87 -3.46
CA ASP A 359 3.70 -22.92 -3.76
C ASP A 359 3.34 -24.14 -4.61
N PHE A 360 2.28 -24.83 -4.22
CA PHE A 360 1.74 -26.02 -4.89
C PHE A 360 0.36 -25.78 -5.54
N GLY A 361 -0.14 -24.54 -5.49
CA GLY A 361 -1.44 -24.13 -5.99
C GLY A 361 -1.33 -23.29 -7.26
N THR A 362 -1.64 -22.00 -7.15
CA THR A 362 -1.66 -21.05 -8.27
C THR A 362 -0.28 -20.60 -8.76
N GLY A 363 0.79 -20.96 -8.06
CA GLY A 363 2.15 -20.46 -8.25
C GLY A 363 2.42 -19.17 -7.46
N LEU A 364 3.66 -18.68 -7.53
CA LEU A 364 4.06 -17.41 -6.91
C LEU A 364 3.65 -16.23 -7.82
N VAL A 365 2.34 -16.00 -7.94
CA VAL A 365 1.76 -15.05 -8.91
C VAL A 365 2.02 -13.58 -8.58
N ALA A 366 2.23 -13.26 -7.30
CA ALA A 366 2.69 -11.94 -6.88
C ALA A 366 4.23 -11.89 -6.96
N GLY A 367 4.78 -10.75 -7.39
CA GLY A 367 6.22 -10.52 -7.31
C GLY A 367 6.71 -10.59 -5.87
N PRO A 368 8.00 -10.90 -5.60
CA PRO A 368 8.50 -10.94 -4.22
C PRO A 368 8.47 -9.56 -3.56
N VAL A 369 8.33 -9.51 -2.22
CA VAL A 369 8.59 -8.30 -1.44
C VAL A 369 9.96 -8.40 -0.80
N VAL A 370 10.85 -7.47 -1.11
CA VAL A 370 12.25 -7.46 -0.66
C VAL A 370 12.47 -6.33 0.32
N ASP A 371 12.91 -6.64 1.55
CA ASP A 371 13.56 -5.66 2.43
C ASP A 371 15.05 -5.68 2.18
N SER A 372 15.52 -4.72 1.37
CA SER A 372 16.93 -4.62 0.99
C SER A 372 17.83 -4.29 2.19
N THR A 373 17.29 -3.64 3.23
CA THR A 373 18.09 -3.25 4.40
C THR A 373 18.43 -4.43 5.30
N ASN A 374 17.45 -5.31 5.53
CA ASN A 374 17.64 -6.55 6.30
C ASN A 374 18.11 -7.74 5.46
N GLY A 375 18.06 -7.66 4.13
CA GLY A 375 18.43 -8.75 3.24
C GLY A 375 17.43 -9.92 3.27
N SER A 376 16.14 -9.59 3.39
CA SER A 376 15.05 -10.56 3.44
C SER A 376 14.12 -10.45 2.23
N VAL A 377 13.60 -11.57 1.76
CA VAL A 377 12.57 -11.65 0.75
C VAL A 377 11.36 -12.42 1.28
N TYR A 378 10.16 -11.90 1.00
CA TYR A 378 8.89 -12.47 1.38
C TYR A 378 8.09 -12.83 0.13
N VAL A 379 7.45 -13.99 0.15
CA VAL A 379 6.55 -14.45 -0.93
C VAL A 379 5.28 -15.06 -0.36
N SER A 380 4.18 -14.82 -1.05
CA SER A 380 2.86 -15.35 -0.72
C SER A 380 2.57 -16.61 -1.54
N ALA A 381 2.29 -17.72 -0.86
CA ALA A 381 1.89 -19.00 -1.43
C ALA A 381 0.41 -19.26 -1.17
N SER A 382 -0.34 -19.49 -2.24
CA SER A 382 -1.72 -19.96 -2.24
C SER A 382 -1.92 -21.35 -1.63
N SER A 383 -0.95 -22.26 -1.78
CA SER A 383 -0.95 -23.59 -1.14
C SER A 383 0.47 -24.03 -0.79
N ASP A 384 0.66 -24.57 0.42
CA ASP A 384 1.91 -25.16 0.88
C ASP A 384 2.02 -26.68 0.65
N GLY A 385 1.02 -27.31 0.05
CA GLY A 385 0.99 -28.73 -0.31
C GLY A 385 1.02 -29.71 0.87
N SER A 386 0.84 -29.24 2.11
CA SER A 386 1.10 -30.05 3.29
C SER A 386 -0.06 -30.93 3.76
N LEU A 387 -1.29 -30.72 3.27
CA LEU A 387 -2.54 -31.33 3.77
C LEU A 387 -2.77 -31.24 5.30
N VAL A 388 -2.01 -30.42 6.05
CA VAL A 388 -2.09 -30.35 7.53
C VAL A 388 -2.99 -29.19 8.02
N CYS A 389 -3.65 -28.44 7.14
CA CYS A 389 -4.55 -27.36 7.55
C CYS A 389 -5.84 -27.90 8.18
N SER A 390 -6.43 -27.10 9.09
CA SER A 390 -7.81 -27.25 9.61
C SER A 390 -8.27 -28.69 9.90
N GLY A 391 -7.46 -29.46 10.63
CA GLY A 391 -7.79 -30.84 11.03
C GLY A 391 -7.16 -31.94 10.16
N GLY A 392 -6.25 -31.59 9.25
CA GLY A 392 -5.39 -32.55 8.56
C GLY A 392 -5.93 -33.10 7.23
N THR A 393 -6.82 -32.36 6.57
CA THR A 393 -7.47 -32.79 5.32
C THR A 393 -7.34 -31.79 4.17
N THR A 394 -6.69 -30.65 4.38
CA THR A 394 -6.58 -29.55 3.39
C THR A 394 -5.21 -28.88 3.48
N ASP A 395 -4.74 -28.31 2.37
CA ASP A 395 -3.49 -27.54 2.34
C ASP A 395 -3.61 -26.20 3.08
N CYS A 396 -2.48 -25.58 3.41
CA CYS A 396 -2.44 -24.24 3.98
C CYS A 396 -2.07 -23.18 2.94
N ALA A 397 -2.71 -22.02 2.99
CA ALA A 397 -2.09 -20.81 2.43
C ALA A 397 -0.94 -20.37 3.36
N ALA A 398 0.15 -19.82 2.81
CA ALA A 398 1.33 -19.49 3.59
C ALA A 398 2.08 -18.25 3.09
N VAL A 399 2.82 -17.61 3.99
CA VAL A 399 3.85 -16.61 3.67
C VAL A 399 5.21 -17.21 4.02
N TYR A 400 6.14 -17.14 3.08
CA TYR A 400 7.52 -17.56 3.28
C TYR A 400 8.45 -16.35 3.39
N GLN A 401 9.49 -16.49 4.20
CA GLN A 401 10.60 -15.54 4.28
C GLN A 401 11.93 -16.26 4.05
N LEU A 402 12.72 -15.76 3.10
CA LEU A 402 14.06 -16.23 2.79
C LEU A 402 15.06 -15.08 2.87
N SER A 403 16.36 -15.38 2.83
CA SER A 403 17.39 -14.35 2.61
C SER A 403 17.42 -13.94 1.14
N THR A 404 17.73 -12.68 0.81
CA THR A 404 18.01 -12.25 -0.59
C THR A 404 19.21 -12.97 -1.22
N SER A 405 20.01 -13.67 -0.41
CA SER A 405 21.13 -14.52 -0.85
C SER A 405 20.89 -16.01 -0.59
N PHE A 406 19.63 -16.47 -0.57
CA PHE A 406 19.28 -17.87 -0.35
C PHE A 406 20.06 -18.84 -1.25
N VAL A 407 20.28 -20.06 -0.77
CA VAL A 407 21.01 -21.09 -1.51
C VAL A 407 20.05 -22.00 -2.29
N ALA A 408 20.60 -22.80 -3.20
CA ALA A 408 19.78 -23.73 -3.97
C ALA A 408 19.04 -24.70 -3.04
N GLY A 409 17.71 -24.85 -3.23
CA GLY A 409 16.87 -25.72 -2.42
C GLY A 409 16.54 -25.18 -1.01
N ASP A 410 16.68 -23.87 -0.78
CA ASP A 410 16.20 -23.25 0.47
C ASP A 410 14.66 -23.32 0.56
N THR A 411 14.12 -23.59 1.74
CA THR A 411 12.67 -23.62 2.03
C THR A 411 12.20 -22.39 2.80
N GLY A 412 13.13 -21.60 3.34
CA GLY A 412 12.82 -20.43 4.15
C GLY A 412 12.10 -20.72 5.46
N ASN A 413 11.75 -19.64 6.15
CA ASN A 413 10.80 -19.65 7.25
C ASN A 413 9.38 -19.59 6.69
N LYS A 414 8.46 -20.37 7.27
CA LYS A 414 7.06 -20.47 6.82
C LYS A 414 6.09 -20.05 7.93
N VAL A 415 5.08 -19.28 7.56
CA VAL A 415 3.93 -18.97 8.42
C VAL A 415 2.62 -19.25 7.67
N THR A 416 1.75 -20.05 8.26
CA THR A 416 0.43 -20.37 7.71
C THR A 416 -0.56 -19.23 7.91
N VAL A 417 -1.26 -18.86 6.84
CA VAL A 417 -2.31 -17.82 6.81
C VAL A 417 -3.64 -18.41 6.36
N GLY A 418 -3.99 -19.53 6.99
CA GLY A 418 -5.30 -20.15 6.87
C GLY A 418 -5.42 -21.24 5.80
N THR A 419 -6.65 -21.64 5.50
CA THR A 419 -6.99 -22.82 4.70
C THR A 419 -6.89 -22.55 3.20
N SER A 420 -6.19 -23.44 2.51
CA SER A 420 -6.21 -23.62 1.07
C SER A 420 -7.10 -24.83 0.72
N THR A 421 -7.37 -25.03 -0.57
CA THR A 421 -7.88 -26.30 -1.10
C THR A 421 -6.74 -27.19 -1.55
N ASP A 422 -6.98 -28.50 -1.60
CA ASP A 422 -6.08 -29.45 -2.27
C ASP A 422 -6.08 -29.14 -3.78
N PRO A 423 -4.95 -28.70 -4.35
CA PRO A 423 -4.85 -28.30 -5.75
C PRO A 423 -5.12 -29.45 -6.72
N ALA A 424 -4.96 -30.71 -6.30
CA ALA A 424 -5.30 -31.87 -7.11
C ALA A 424 -6.83 -32.06 -7.26
N VAL A 425 -7.62 -31.49 -6.34
CA VAL A 425 -9.09 -31.62 -6.31
C VAL A 425 -9.78 -30.32 -6.70
N SER A 426 -9.30 -29.18 -6.20
CA SER A 426 -9.85 -27.86 -6.46
C SER A 426 -8.75 -26.79 -6.37
N PRO A 427 -8.52 -26.00 -7.43
CA PRO A 427 -7.47 -24.99 -7.41
C PRO A 427 -7.81 -23.87 -6.41
N PRO A 428 -6.86 -23.46 -5.55
CA PRO A 428 -7.08 -22.35 -4.64
C PRO A 428 -7.13 -21.01 -5.38
N ASN A 429 -7.65 -19.98 -4.73
CA ASN A 429 -7.47 -18.61 -5.22
C ASN A 429 -5.99 -18.19 -5.09
N PRO A 430 -5.52 -17.23 -5.90
CA PRO A 430 -4.19 -16.67 -5.73
C PRO A 430 -4.06 -15.94 -4.38
N LEU A 431 -2.86 -16.03 -3.78
CA LEU A 431 -2.50 -15.24 -2.61
C LEU A 431 -1.59 -14.08 -3.03
N TYR A 432 -2.07 -12.85 -2.90
CA TYR A 432 -1.26 -11.66 -3.17
C TYR A 432 -0.44 -11.23 -1.94
N ASN A 433 0.47 -10.28 -2.17
CA ASN A 433 1.35 -9.77 -1.13
C ASN A 433 0.60 -9.00 -0.03
N GLY A 434 1.18 -9.06 1.15
CA GLY A 434 0.82 -8.25 2.30
C GLY A 434 1.60 -6.94 2.35
N ALA A 435 1.46 -6.22 3.46
CA ALA A 435 2.20 -5.00 3.75
C ALA A 435 2.82 -5.01 5.14
N PHE A 436 4.01 -4.41 5.27
CA PHE A 436 4.65 -4.18 6.56
C PHE A 436 4.10 -2.93 7.24
N ASP A 437 3.95 -3.00 8.56
CA ASP A 437 3.61 -1.84 9.38
C ASP A 437 4.80 -0.90 9.59
N ILE A 438 4.51 0.29 10.06
CA ILE A 438 5.50 1.32 10.37
C ILE A 438 6.45 0.91 11.50
N THR A 439 6.04 -0.06 12.34
CA THR A 439 6.90 -0.61 13.41
C THR A 439 8.06 -1.37 12.80
N TYR A 440 7.77 -2.30 11.87
CA TYR A 440 8.77 -3.05 11.12
C TYR A 440 9.68 -2.13 10.34
N LEU A 441 9.07 -1.18 9.65
CA LEU A 441 9.76 -0.25 8.76
C LEU A 441 10.67 0.75 9.50
N ASN A 442 10.39 1.04 10.77
CA ASN A 442 11.28 1.83 11.64
C ASN A 442 12.16 0.96 12.54
N SER A 443 12.12 -0.35 12.39
CA SER A 443 12.93 -1.25 13.21
C SER A 443 14.31 -1.42 12.59
N THR A 444 15.35 -1.39 13.44
CA THR A 444 16.72 -1.69 13.03
C THR A 444 17.00 -3.19 12.91
N ASN A 445 16.09 -4.04 13.37
CA ASN A 445 16.25 -5.48 13.31
C ASN A 445 15.05 -6.17 12.64
N GLY A 446 14.18 -5.43 11.94
CA GLY A 446 13.00 -6.00 11.28
C GLY A 446 11.97 -6.56 12.26
N THR A 447 11.78 -5.92 13.41
CA THR A 447 10.70 -6.25 14.35
C THR A 447 9.46 -5.41 14.08
N GLY A 448 8.31 -6.04 13.89
CA GLY A 448 7.03 -5.37 13.64
C GLY A 448 5.98 -6.35 13.14
N ASN A 449 5.09 -5.92 12.26
CA ASN A 449 4.01 -6.75 11.75
C ASN A 449 3.94 -6.73 10.22
N TYR A 450 3.48 -7.84 9.66
CA TYR A 450 3.14 -7.97 8.24
C TYR A 450 1.70 -8.44 8.10
N TYR A 451 0.88 -7.69 7.38
CA TYR A 451 -0.54 -7.95 7.22
C TYR A 451 -0.84 -8.54 5.86
N VAL A 452 -1.60 -9.63 5.80
CA VAL A 452 -1.89 -10.35 4.55
C VAL A 452 -3.32 -10.89 4.57
N CYS A 453 -4.01 -10.85 3.43
CA CYS A 453 -5.30 -11.52 3.30
C CYS A 453 -5.09 -12.98 2.87
N GLY A 454 -5.36 -13.92 3.77
CA GLY A 454 -5.18 -15.36 3.56
C GLY A 454 -6.49 -16.11 3.30
N ASN A 455 -6.53 -17.40 3.64
CA ASN A 455 -7.66 -18.32 3.38
C ASN A 455 -8.00 -18.47 1.88
N THR A 456 -7.04 -18.86 1.05
CA THR A 456 -7.23 -18.99 -0.40
C THR A 456 -8.30 -19.99 -0.82
N GLY A 457 -8.58 -21.00 0.00
CA GLY A 457 -9.60 -22.02 -0.23
C GLY A 457 -10.90 -21.83 0.57
N ALA A 458 -11.01 -20.77 1.37
CA ALA A 458 -12.11 -20.54 2.30
C ALA A 458 -12.51 -19.05 2.34
N ASN A 459 -13.30 -18.64 3.34
CA ASN A 459 -13.63 -17.22 3.50
C ASN A 459 -12.40 -16.38 3.78
N PRO A 460 -12.11 -15.34 2.96
CA PRO A 460 -10.92 -14.52 3.15
C PRO A 460 -10.86 -13.88 4.53
N ILE A 461 -9.67 -13.92 5.12
CA ILE A 461 -9.39 -13.36 6.44
C ILE A 461 -8.14 -12.49 6.33
N LEU A 462 -8.22 -11.28 6.88
CA LEU A 462 -7.04 -10.45 7.11
C LEU A 462 -6.31 -10.96 8.35
N TYR A 463 -5.05 -11.34 8.16
CA TYR A 463 -4.15 -11.86 9.19
C TYR A 463 -3.07 -10.85 9.53
N GLN A 464 -2.57 -10.90 10.77
CA GLN A 464 -1.37 -10.20 11.21
C GLN A 464 -0.28 -11.22 11.47
N ILE A 465 0.86 -11.14 10.79
CA ILE A 465 2.04 -11.94 11.07
C ILE A 465 2.99 -11.09 11.90
N GLN A 466 3.30 -11.53 13.11
CA GLN A 466 4.33 -10.90 13.93
C GLN A 466 5.71 -11.27 13.40
N ILE A 467 6.59 -10.28 13.29
CA ILE A 467 7.98 -10.47 12.92
C ILE A 467 8.84 -10.01 14.08
N GLN A 468 9.70 -10.90 14.57
CA GLN A 468 10.62 -10.63 15.66
C GLN A 468 12.05 -10.80 15.15
N ALA A 469 12.84 -9.72 15.22
CA ALA A 469 14.22 -9.70 14.75
C ALA A 469 14.38 -10.27 13.31
N GLY A 470 13.46 -9.90 12.41
CA GLY A 470 13.49 -10.31 11.00
C GLY A 470 12.89 -11.69 10.72
N VAL A 471 12.49 -12.44 11.75
CA VAL A 471 11.90 -13.77 11.61
C VAL A 471 10.39 -13.70 11.82
N PRO A 472 9.57 -14.15 10.86
CA PRO A 472 8.13 -14.35 11.08
C PRO A 472 7.89 -15.41 12.17
N THR A 473 7.11 -15.09 13.19
CA THR A 473 6.95 -15.95 14.38
C THR A 473 5.49 -16.14 14.78
N GLY A 474 5.22 -17.27 15.45
CA GLY A 474 4.07 -17.43 16.35
C GLY A 474 2.75 -17.89 15.71
N THR A 475 1.71 -17.87 16.53
CA THR A 475 0.32 -17.99 16.08
C THR A 475 -0.07 -16.69 15.37
N VAL A 476 -0.69 -16.79 14.20
CA VAL A 476 -1.08 -15.63 13.39
C VAL A 476 -2.45 -15.12 13.83
N PRO A 477 -2.54 -13.94 14.47
CA PRO A 477 -3.81 -13.39 14.91
C PRO A 477 -4.71 -13.03 13.73
N VAL A 478 -6.01 -13.25 13.93
CA VAL A 478 -7.04 -12.81 12.99
C VAL A 478 -7.35 -11.35 13.26
N VAL A 479 -7.22 -10.51 12.22
CA VAL A 479 -7.73 -9.14 12.25
C VAL A 479 -9.24 -9.17 11.99
N SER A 480 -9.67 -9.64 10.83
CA SER A 480 -11.09 -9.76 10.53
C SER A 480 -11.36 -10.74 9.39
N ALA A 481 -12.47 -11.48 9.50
CA ALA A 481 -13.09 -12.06 8.31
C ALA A 481 -13.59 -10.93 7.40
N LEU A 482 -13.44 -11.12 6.10
CA LEU A 482 -13.75 -10.09 5.09
C LEU A 482 -15.04 -10.39 4.33
N THR A 483 -15.54 -11.63 4.42
CA THR A 483 -16.77 -12.10 3.80
C THR A 483 -17.57 -13.00 4.77
N PRO A 484 -18.85 -13.26 4.50
CA PRO A 484 -19.61 -14.33 5.16
C PRO A 484 -18.94 -15.70 5.01
N THR A 485 -19.29 -16.62 5.91
CA THR A 485 -18.79 -18.00 5.94
C THR A 485 -19.11 -18.77 4.65
N ALA A 486 -18.22 -19.69 4.27
CA ALA A 486 -18.34 -20.60 3.12
C ALA A 486 -18.27 -19.95 1.71
N LEU A 487 -17.89 -18.68 1.61
CA LEU A 487 -17.64 -18.00 0.34
C LEU A 487 -16.15 -17.74 0.19
N SER A 488 -15.54 -18.09 -0.94
CA SER A 488 -14.09 -17.93 -1.18
C SER A 488 -13.76 -17.00 -2.35
N PRO A 489 -14.14 -15.71 -2.33
CA PRO A 489 -13.69 -14.77 -3.35
C PRO A 489 -12.19 -14.45 -3.18
N VAL A 490 -11.54 -14.03 -4.26
CA VAL A 490 -10.13 -13.60 -4.23
C VAL A 490 -10.00 -12.29 -3.44
N CYS A 491 -8.87 -12.13 -2.74
CA CYS A 491 -8.46 -10.88 -2.09
C CYS A 491 -7.57 -10.03 -3.00
N SER A 492 -7.47 -8.73 -2.75
CA SER A 492 -6.40 -7.90 -3.32
C SER A 492 -5.11 -8.05 -2.52
N PRO A 493 -3.96 -7.53 -3.02
CA PRO A 493 -2.84 -7.20 -2.15
C PRO A 493 -3.27 -6.28 -1.00
N VAL A 494 -2.55 -6.35 0.12
CA VAL A 494 -2.73 -5.43 1.26
C VAL A 494 -1.81 -4.22 1.08
N THR A 495 -2.29 -3.04 1.47
CA THR A 495 -1.48 -1.82 1.50
C THR A 495 -1.55 -1.22 2.89
N ASP A 496 -0.39 -0.92 3.46
CA ASP A 496 -0.27 -0.13 4.70
C ASP A 496 -0.04 1.35 4.38
N PHE A 497 -0.61 2.23 5.19
CA PHE A 497 -0.29 3.64 5.16
C PHE A 497 -0.28 4.28 6.54
N SER A 498 0.92 4.65 6.98
CA SER A 498 1.12 5.57 8.09
C SER A 498 1.03 7.04 7.65
N ASN A 499 -0.01 7.73 8.10
CA ASN A 499 -0.21 9.17 7.95
C ASN A 499 0.18 9.93 9.24
N PRO A 500 1.40 10.51 9.31
CA PRO A 500 1.80 11.31 10.46
C PRO A 500 1.01 12.61 10.63
N ASN A 501 0.32 13.06 9.58
CA ASN A 501 -0.33 14.36 9.46
C ASN A 501 -1.87 14.28 9.55
N ALA A 502 -2.43 13.14 9.95
CA ALA A 502 -3.87 13.01 10.13
C ALA A 502 -4.40 14.00 11.18
N SER A 503 -5.62 14.50 10.96
CA SER A 503 -6.23 15.59 11.75
C SER A 503 -6.40 15.27 13.24
N GLY A 504 -6.45 13.98 13.60
CA GLY A 504 -6.56 13.48 14.97
C GLY A 504 -5.25 12.97 15.59
N GLY A 505 -4.10 13.33 15.04
CA GLY A 505 -2.79 12.76 15.40
C GLY A 505 -2.34 11.69 14.41
N THR A 506 -1.13 11.13 14.61
CA THR A 506 -0.61 10.09 13.70
C THR A 506 -1.56 8.90 13.64
N ALA A 507 -2.00 8.56 12.43
CA ALA A 507 -2.87 7.43 12.16
C ALA A 507 -2.19 6.53 11.13
N GLU A 508 -2.42 5.24 11.27
CA GLU A 508 -1.96 4.18 10.39
C GLU A 508 -3.15 3.31 10.07
N ARG A 509 -3.31 3.02 8.78
CA ARG A 509 -4.42 2.23 8.28
C ARG A 509 -3.96 1.26 7.20
N LEU A 510 -4.52 0.06 7.27
CA LEU A 510 -4.45 -0.96 6.24
C LEU A 510 -5.59 -0.79 5.24
N PHE A 511 -5.36 -1.18 4.00
CA PHE A 511 -6.35 -1.30 2.94
C PHE A 511 -6.27 -2.68 2.31
N VAL A 512 -7.42 -3.33 2.15
CA VAL A 512 -7.56 -4.65 1.54
C VAL A 512 -8.92 -4.76 0.85
N SER A 513 -8.99 -5.44 -0.27
CA SER A 513 -10.24 -5.66 -1.00
C SER A 513 -10.60 -7.13 -1.11
N VAL A 514 -11.89 -7.42 -1.22
CA VAL A 514 -12.42 -8.72 -1.68
C VAL A 514 -13.21 -8.53 -2.97
N GLN A 515 -13.16 -9.51 -3.86
CA GLN A 515 -13.79 -9.37 -5.18
C GLN A 515 -15.32 -9.43 -5.15
N ASN A 516 -15.90 -10.13 -4.18
CA ASN A 516 -17.34 -10.22 -4.02
C ASN A 516 -17.75 -10.50 -2.56
N ASN A 517 -19.02 -10.29 -2.25
CA ASN A 517 -19.62 -10.61 -0.95
C ASN A 517 -18.90 -10.00 0.26
N GLY A 518 -18.42 -8.76 0.12
CA GLY A 518 -17.79 -8.06 1.23
C GLY A 518 -18.74 -7.97 2.43
N ILE A 519 -18.25 -8.29 3.63
CA ILE A 519 -19.06 -8.31 4.84
C ILE A 519 -19.45 -6.91 5.32
N ALA A 520 -18.63 -5.90 4.98
CA ALA A 520 -18.84 -4.53 5.41
C ALA A 520 -20.14 -3.92 4.84
N ARG A 521 -20.64 -2.87 5.51
CA ARG A 521 -21.89 -2.20 5.10
C ARG A 521 -21.75 -1.65 3.68
N GLY A 522 -22.79 -1.81 2.86
CA GLY A 522 -22.78 -1.35 1.46
C GLY A 522 -22.08 -2.28 0.47
N CYS A 523 -21.48 -3.37 0.97
CA CYS A 523 -20.73 -4.36 0.19
C CYS A 523 -21.49 -5.66 -0.08
N SER A 524 -22.69 -5.82 0.49
CA SER A 524 -23.43 -7.09 0.42
C SER A 524 -23.67 -7.50 -1.04
N GLY A 525 -23.20 -8.69 -1.42
CA GLY A 525 -23.29 -9.22 -2.78
C GLY A 525 -22.40 -8.52 -3.83
N ALA A 526 -21.47 -7.67 -3.41
CA ALA A 526 -20.49 -7.00 -4.27
C ALA A 526 -19.08 -7.02 -3.66
N GLY A 527 -18.08 -6.68 -4.47
CA GLY A 527 -16.71 -6.46 -3.99
C GLY A 527 -16.57 -5.16 -3.22
N CYS A 528 -15.53 -5.07 -2.38
CA CYS A 528 -15.26 -3.89 -1.57
C CYS A 528 -13.80 -3.74 -1.19
N VAL A 529 -13.36 -2.48 -1.16
CA VAL A 529 -12.16 -2.05 -0.44
C VAL A 529 -12.56 -1.79 1.01
N MET A 530 -11.83 -2.38 1.95
CA MET A 530 -11.98 -2.20 3.38
C MET A 530 -10.70 -1.60 3.95
N SER A 531 -10.86 -0.71 4.93
CA SER A 531 -9.76 -0.12 5.68
C SER A 531 -9.89 -0.42 7.16
N PHE A 532 -8.76 -0.73 7.79
CA PHE A 532 -8.66 -1.09 9.20
C PHE A 532 -7.63 -0.21 9.88
N VAL A 533 -7.89 0.23 11.11
CA VAL A 533 -6.82 0.78 11.96
C VAL A 533 -5.82 -0.32 12.31
N ASP A 534 -4.55 0.01 12.25
CA ASP A 534 -3.45 -0.83 12.72
C ASP A 534 -2.38 -0.03 13.49
N THR A 535 -2.66 1.23 13.78
CA THR A 535 -1.78 2.12 14.55
C THR A 535 -1.35 1.48 15.87
N PRO A 536 -0.05 1.27 16.11
CA PRO A 536 0.41 0.59 17.32
C PRO A 536 0.40 1.54 18.53
N TRP A 537 0.27 0.96 19.73
CA TRP A 537 0.63 1.66 20.97
C TRP A 537 2.15 1.91 21.00
N ARG A 538 2.57 3.09 21.47
CA ARG A 538 3.98 3.45 21.63
C ARG A 538 4.28 3.99 23.02
N PRO A 539 5.45 3.67 23.59
CA PRO A 539 5.86 4.19 24.89
C PRO A 539 6.17 5.69 24.81
N LEU A 540 5.95 6.42 25.91
CA LEU A 540 6.31 7.84 26.06
C LEU A 540 5.81 8.73 24.91
N THR A 541 4.68 8.39 24.32
CA THR A 541 4.15 9.03 23.11
C THR A 541 2.95 9.88 23.47
N ALA A 542 2.89 11.09 22.93
CA ALA A 542 1.73 11.97 23.07
C ALA A 542 0.62 11.54 22.10
N TYR A 543 -0.57 11.38 22.65
CA TYR A 543 -1.80 11.03 21.96
C TYR A 543 -2.84 12.13 22.12
N THR A 544 -3.63 12.35 21.07
CA THR A 544 -4.73 13.31 21.01
C THR A 544 -6.08 12.60 21.10
N VAL A 545 -7.10 13.29 21.61
CA VAL A 545 -8.47 12.74 21.68
C VAL A 545 -8.94 12.32 20.29
N GLY A 546 -9.56 11.14 20.18
CA GLY A 546 -10.03 10.55 18.93
C GLY A 546 -9.01 9.68 18.21
N GLN A 547 -7.73 9.70 18.62
CA GLN A 547 -6.73 8.83 18.01
C GLN A 547 -7.04 7.36 18.34
N GLU A 548 -7.02 6.52 17.31
CA GLU A 548 -7.28 5.08 17.41
C GLU A 548 -5.96 4.31 17.46
N ILE A 549 -5.92 3.24 18.26
CA ILE A 549 -4.81 2.27 18.28
C ILE A 549 -5.34 0.85 18.25
N LEU A 550 -4.52 -0.06 17.71
CA LEU A 550 -4.75 -1.49 17.69
C LEU A 550 -3.77 -2.17 18.65
N VAL A 551 -4.30 -2.96 19.59
CA VAL A 551 -3.50 -3.68 20.59
C VAL A 551 -4.06 -5.07 20.84
N PHE A 552 -3.24 -5.97 21.38
CA PHE A 552 -3.71 -7.27 21.86
C PHE A 552 -4.45 -7.13 23.18
N THR A 553 -5.49 -7.92 23.37
CA THR A 553 -6.03 -8.16 24.70
C THR A 553 -5.08 -9.04 25.50
N THR A 554 -5.07 -8.83 26.82
CA THR A 554 -4.24 -9.56 27.76
C THR A 554 -4.86 -10.88 28.20
N VAL A 555 -6.14 -11.11 27.90
CA VAL A 555 -6.83 -12.39 28.16
C VAL A 555 -6.47 -13.44 27.10
N ASN A 556 -6.24 -13.00 25.86
CA ASN A 556 -5.81 -13.84 24.75
C ASN A 556 -4.89 -13.01 23.83
N PRO A 557 -3.58 -13.30 23.80
CA PRO A 557 -2.61 -12.53 23.02
C PRO A 557 -2.78 -12.68 21.49
N ASN A 558 -3.81 -13.39 21.02
CA ASN A 558 -4.15 -13.53 19.60
C ASN A 558 -5.43 -12.76 19.20
N VAL A 559 -5.99 -11.95 20.10
CA VAL A 559 -7.20 -11.16 19.82
C VAL A 559 -6.86 -9.67 19.84
N LEU A 560 -7.10 -9.02 18.71
CA LEU A 560 -6.85 -7.59 18.51
C LEU A 560 -8.08 -6.76 18.88
N ILE A 561 -7.85 -5.68 19.61
CA ILE A 561 -8.89 -4.76 20.06
C ILE A 561 -8.55 -3.32 19.69
N VAL A 562 -9.59 -2.57 19.34
CA VAL A 562 -9.49 -1.15 19.01
C VAL A 562 -9.64 -0.34 20.29
N ASN A 563 -8.74 0.61 20.51
CA ASN A 563 -8.84 1.58 21.59
C ASN A 563 -8.79 3.00 21.04
N VAL A 564 -9.65 3.86 21.55
CA VAL A 564 -9.74 5.28 21.17
C VAL A 564 -9.37 6.15 22.35
N VAL A 565 -8.57 7.16 22.11
CA VAL A 565 -8.15 8.11 23.14
C VAL A 565 -9.32 9.03 23.51
N THR A 566 -9.71 9.03 24.78
CA THR A 566 -10.77 9.91 25.33
C THR A 566 -10.22 11.09 26.11
N VAL A 567 -9.00 10.95 26.63
CA VAL A 567 -8.26 12.05 27.27
C VAL A 567 -6.87 12.08 26.68
N ALA A 568 -6.53 13.20 26.03
CA ALA A 568 -5.20 13.44 25.49
C ALA A 568 -4.15 13.40 26.60
N GLY A 569 -2.96 12.90 26.26
CA GLY A 569 -1.88 12.76 27.23
C GLY A 569 -0.69 12.00 26.66
N THR A 570 0.27 11.72 27.52
CA THR A 570 1.47 10.95 27.18
C THR A 570 1.40 9.58 27.85
N THR A 571 1.65 8.53 27.07
CA THR A 571 1.71 7.16 27.58
C THR A 571 2.88 6.94 28.52
N ALA A 572 2.80 5.89 29.34
CA ALA A 572 3.92 5.48 30.18
C ALA A 572 5.05 4.85 29.34
N ALA A 573 6.18 4.55 29.97
CA ALA A 573 7.28 3.84 29.33
C ALA A 573 6.97 2.38 28.99
N THR A 574 5.98 1.78 29.66
CA THR A 574 5.55 0.39 29.45
C THR A 574 4.07 0.34 29.09
N PRO A 575 3.65 -0.64 28.26
CA PRO A 575 2.25 -0.84 27.97
C PRO A 575 1.48 -1.21 29.24
N PRO A 576 0.16 -0.96 29.30
CA PRO A 576 -0.71 -1.53 30.33
C PRO A 576 -0.55 -3.03 30.44
N THR A 577 -0.59 -3.53 31.68
CA THR A 577 -0.59 -4.98 31.96
C THR A 577 -1.91 -5.65 31.61
N HIS A 578 -2.98 -4.87 31.40
CA HIS A 578 -4.30 -5.36 31.03
C HIS A 578 -4.96 -4.47 29.97
N TRP A 579 -5.43 -5.09 28.88
CA TRP A 579 -6.19 -4.46 27.81
C TRP A 579 -7.57 -5.14 27.67
N PRO A 580 -8.66 -4.51 28.17
CA PRO A 580 -9.99 -5.08 28.18
C PRO A 580 -10.62 -5.09 26.78
N ASN A 581 -11.37 -6.14 26.45
CA ASN A 581 -12.11 -6.27 25.18
C ASN A 581 -13.61 -5.89 25.28
N VAL A 582 -14.08 -5.48 26.47
CA VAL A 582 -15.47 -5.07 26.68
C VAL A 582 -15.63 -3.60 26.29
N ALA A 583 -16.36 -3.35 25.21
CA ALA A 583 -16.62 -2.00 24.68
C ALA A 583 -17.04 -1.00 25.76
N GLY A 584 -16.52 0.23 25.68
CA GLY A 584 -16.75 1.30 26.66
C GLY A 584 -15.86 1.24 27.92
N THR A 585 -15.07 0.17 28.11
CA THR A 585 -14.14 0.08 29.25
C THR A 585 -12.95 1.02 29.03
N VAL A 586 -12.57 1.76 30.07
CA VAL A 586 -11.45 2.72 30.02
C VAL A 586 -10.18 2.12 30.61
N THR A 587 -9.06 2.26 29.89
CA THR A 587 -7.70 1.94 30.31
C THR A 587 -6.91 3.23 30.48
N ILE A 588 -6.16 3.35 31.58
CA ILE A 588 -5.30 4.51 31.86
C ILE A 588 -3.85 4.09 31.66
N ASN A 589 -3.08 4.88 30.93
CA ASN A 589 -1.65 4.65 30.76
C ASN A 589 -0.90 5.99 30.71
N GLY A 590 -0.08 6.27 31.74
CA GLY A 590 0.49 7.60 31.92
C GLY A 590 -0.62 8.63 32.18
N THR A 591 -0.62 9.72 31.42
CA THR A 591 -1.68 10.75 31.50
C THR A 591 -2.78 10.57 30.44
N ALA A 592 -2.61 9.64 29.49
CA ALA A 592 -3.60 9.34 28.48
C ALA A 592 -4.66 8.35 29.00
N ARG A 593 -5.90 8.50 28.52
CA ARG A 593 -7.00 7.54 28.75
C ARG A 593 -7.51 7.01 27.43
N PHE A 594 -7.65 5.69 27.37
CA PHE A 594 -8.06 4.92 26.21
C PHE A 594 -9.38 4.23 26.52
N MET A 595 -10.28 4.17 25.56
CA MET A 595 -11.56 3.48 25.69
C MET A 595 -11.68 2.47 24.56
N THR A 596 -12.00 1.23 24.89
CA THR A 596 -12.08 0.16 23.89
C THR A 596 -13.40 0.20 23.11
N GLN A 597 -13.33 -0.02 21.80
CA GLN A 597 -14.51 -0.36 20.97
C GLN A 597 -14.80 -1.87 20.98
N GLY A 598 -13.89 -2.67 21.54
CA GLY A 598 -13.91 -4.13 21.53
C GLY A 598 -13.03 -4.74 20.45
N VAL A 599 -13.28 -6.01 20.14
CA VAL A 599 -12.53 -6.77 19.12
C VAL A 599 -12.77 -6.15 17.74
N ILE A 600 -11.68 -5.92 16.99
CA ILE A 600 -11.76 -5.40 15.63
C ILE A 600 -12.53 -6.39 14.74
N ASN A 601 -13.47 -5.89 13.94
CA ASN A 601 -14.17 -6.70 12.93
C ASN A 601 -14.82 -5.80 11.87
N ALA A 602 -14.95 -6.33 10.65
CA ALA A 602 -15.61 -5.66 9.53
C ALA A 602 -17.13 -5.81 9.54
N SER A 603 -17.70 -6.56 10.49
CA SER A 603 -19.13 -6.76 10.59
C SER A 603 -19.84 -5.41 10.84
N PRO A 604 -20.84 -5.05 10.03
CA PRO A 604 -21.44 -3.74 10.11
C PRO A 604 -22.28 -3.59 11.37
N LEU A 605 -22.09 -2.48 12.05
CA LEU A 605 -22.97 -2.04 13.13
C LEU A 605 -24.30 -1.51 12.56
N ASN A 606 -25.36 -1.60 13.36
CA ASN A 606 -26.68 -1.09 13.00
C ASN A 606 -26.74 0.44 13.10
N PHE A 607 -27.64 1.08 12.36
CA PHE A 607 -27.94 2.50 12.55
C PHE A 607 -28.97 2.71 13.66
N TRP A 608 -29.10 3.97 14.09
CA TRP A 608 -30.19 4.42 14.96
C TRP A 608 -31.56 4.18 14.32
N VAL A 609 -32.55 3.82 15.14
CA VAL A 609 -33.95 3.60 14.71
C VAL A 609 -34.86 4.26 15.73
N ALA A 610 -35.82 5.07 15.25
CA ALA A 610 -36.77 5.79 16.11
C ALA A 610 -37.66 4.86 16.93
N SER A 611 -38.01 5.29 18.15
CA SER A 611 -38.91 4.57 19.08
C SER A 611 -38.50 3.11 19.35
N LYS A 612 -37.23 2.76 19.15
CA LYS A 612 -36.70 1.42 19.37
C LYS A 612 -36.14 1.28 20.78
N GLY A 613 -36.48 0.17 21.44
CA GLY A 613 -35.85 -0.25 22.68
C GLY A 613 -34.42 -0.76 22.45
N TYR A 614 -33.48 -0.25 23.23
CA TYR A 614 -32.08 -0.64 23.22
C TYR A 614 -31.67 -1.11 24.62
N ALA A 615 -31.05 -2.29 24.66
CA ALA A 615 -30.46 -2.85 25.87
C ALA A 615 -29.08 -2.24 26.12
N ALA A 616 -28.64 -2.26 27.39
CA ALA A 616 -27.29 -1.88 27.75
C ALA A 616 -26.26 -2.68 26.94
N LYS A 617 -25.16 -2.03 26.56
CA LYS A 617 -24.10 -2.56 25.70
C LYS A 617 -24.46 -2.78 24.24
N ASN A 618 -25.68 -2.46 23.79
CA ASN A 618 -25.91 -2.36 22.36
C ASN A 618 -25.00 -1.28 21.74
N ARG A 619 -24.64 -1.50 20.47
CA ARG A 619 -23.81 -0.58 19.68
C ARG A 619 -24.51 -0.22 18.38
N ILE A 620 -24.35 1.03 17.96
CA ILE A 620 -24.80 1.53 16.65
C ILE A 620 -23.71 2.43 16.02
N ILE A 621 -23.89 2.81 14.77
CA ILE A 621 -23.17 3.92 14.13
C ILE A 621 -24.08 5.13 14.06
N ASP A 622 -23.58 6.29 14.44
CA ASP A 622 -24.27 7.58 14.35
C ASP A 622 -24.18 8.21 12.95
N SER A 623 -24.77 9.40 12.78
CA SER A 623 -24.70 10.14 11.51
C SER A 623 -23.33 10.75 11.19
N ASN A 624 -22.39 10.73 12.13
CA ASN A 624 -21.04 11.24 12.00
C ASN A 624 -19.99 10.13 11.79
N GLY A 625 -20.41 8.85 11.70
CA GLY A 625 -19.51 7.70 11.58
C GLY A 625 -18.92 7.21 12.92
N ASN A 626 -19.38 7.73 14.05
CA ASN A 626 -18.93 7.29 15.37
C ASN A 626 -19.72 6.06 15.85
N VAL A 627 -19.04 5.20 16.61
CA VAL A 627 -19.66 4.09 17.33
C VAL A 627 -20.32 4.62 18.59
N GLU A 628 -21.63 4.42 18.72
CA GLU A 628 -22.38 4.77 19.93
C GLU A 628 -22.68 3.52 20.73
N PHE A 629 -22.42 3.58 22.04
CA PHE A 629 -22.59 2.48 22.96
C PHE A 629 -23.62 2.80 24.05
N VAL A 630 -24.58 1.92 24.28
CA VAL A 630 -25.63 2.14 25.29
C VAL A 630 -25.07 1.95 26.69
N THR A 631 -25.01 3.04 27.45
CA THR A 631 -24.64 3.04 28.88
C THR A 631 -25.86 2.86 29.78
N VAL A 632 -27.00 3.45 29.40
CA VAL A 632 -28.29 3.29 30.08
C VAL A 632 -29.31 2.78 29.08
N ALA A 633 -29.83 1.58 29.32
CA ALA A 633 -30.88 0.97 28.50
C ALA A 633 -32.15 1.83 28.50
N GLY A 634 -32.85 1.86 27.37
CA GLY A 634 -34.07 2.64 27.23
C GLY A 634 -34.63 2.58 25.82
N THR A 635 -35.56 3.49 25.53
CA THR A 635 -36.19 3.63 24.21
C THR A 635 -35.74 4.94 23.59
N SER A 636 -35.24 4.87 22.37
CA SER A 636 -34.86 6.04 21.56
C SER A 636 -36.02 7.00 21.29
N GLY A 637 -35.69 8.24 20.98
CA GLY A 637 -36.64 9.29 20.64
C GLY A 637 -37.35 9.10 19.29
N SER A 638 -38.17 10.09 18.94
CA SER A 638 -38.95 10.15 17.71
C SER A 638 -39.16 11.61 17.29
N PRO A 639 -39.25 11.94 15.99
CA PRO A 639 -39.04 11.06 14.83
C PRO A 639 -37.58 11.02 14.35
N THR A 640 -36.72 11.88 14.88
CA THR A 640 -35.33 12.05 14.46
C THR A 640 -34.36 11.56 15.52
N HIS A 641 -33.17 11.13 15.09
CA HIS A 641 -32.07 10.83 16.01
C HIS A 641 -31.67 12.08 16.81
N PRO A 642 -31.04 11.92 17.99
CA PRO A 642 -30.53 13.06 18.76
C PRO A 642 -29.41 13.79 18.01
N VAL A 643 -29.05 14.98 18.51
CA VAL A 643 -27.77 15.59 18.15
C VAL A 643 -26.66 14.82 18.84
N TRP A 644 -25.93 14.04 18.06
CA TRP A 644 -24.84 13.21 18.55
C TRP A 644 -23.67 14.06 19.03
N SER A 645 -23.12 13.72 20.20
CA SER A 645 -21.81 14.24 20.57
C SER A 645 -20.75 13.71 19.62
N THR A 646 -19.80 14.56 19.25
CA THR A 646 -18.68 14.20 18.35
C THR A 646 -17.38 13.91 19.10
N THR A 647 -17.36 14.08 20.43
CA THR A 647 -16.16 13.87 21.24
C THR A 647 -16.19 12.48 21.88
N PRO A 648 -15.18 11.62 21.65
CA PRO A 648 -15.09 10.31 22.29
C PRO A 648 -15.17 10.38 23.82
N GLY A 649 -15.91 9.44 24.43
CA GLY A 649 -16.11 9.32 25.87
C GLY A 649 -17.22 10.20 26.45
N THR A 650 -17.89 11.01 25.63
CA THR A 650 -19.01 11.85 26.06
C THR A 650 -20.35 11.19 25.78
N ASN A 651 -21.38 11.56 26.55
CA ASN A 651 -22.69 10.94 26.46
C ASN A 651 -23.69 11.78 25.66
N THR A 652 -24.59 11.12 24.95
CA THR A 652 -25.77 11.69 24.30
C THR A 652 -27.03 11.09 24.93
N THR A 653 -27.89 11.92 25.52
CA THR A 653 -29.20 11.48 25.99
C THR A 653 -30.21 11.50 24.85
N ASP A 654 -30.93 10.40 24.67
CA ASP A 654 -31.90 10.20 23.59
C ASP A 654 -33.16 9.59 24.19
N ASN A 655 -34.12 10.44 24.55
CA ASN A 655 -35.30 10.06 25.33
C ASN A 655 -34.90 9.31 26.63
N THR A 656 -35.17 8.01 26.75
CA THR A 656 -34.82 7.23 27.95
C THR A 656 -33.53 6.40 27.80
N VAL A 657 -32.94 6.34 26.60
CA VAL A 657 -31.65 5.69 26.38
C VAL A 657 -30.51 6.72 26.49
N THR A 658 -29.37 6.30 27.04
CA THR A 658 -28.14 7.12 27.04
C THR A 658 -27.05 6.40 26.27
N TRP A 659 -26.47 7.13 25.31
CA TRP A 659 -25.39 6.69 24.44
C TRP A 659 -24.07 7.29 24.89
N MET A 660 -22.98 6.56 24.71
CA MET A 660 -21.61 7.04 24.84
C MET A 660 -20.90 6.91 23.50
N ASN A 661 -20.32 8.01 23.03
CA ASN A 661 -19.53 8.03 21.80
C ASN A 661 -18.21 7.30 22.04
N LEU A 662 -17.95 6.20 21.32
CA LEU A 662 -16.70 5.42 21.39
C LEU A 662 -15.63 5.82 20.35
N GLY A 663 -15.85 6.92 19.63
CA GLY A 663 -15.02 7.42 18.54
C GLY A 663 -15.44 6.91 17.17
N ALA A 664 -14.70 7.36 16.15
CA ALA A 664 -14.88 6.95 14.76
C ALA A 664 -14.80 5.42 14.63
N TYR A 665 -15.54 4.84 13.70
CA TYR A 665 -15.48 3.39 13.51
C TYR A 665 -14.15 2.97 12.90
N ALA A 666 -13.46 2.05 13.56
CA ALA A 666 -12.13 1.61 13.17
C ALA A 666 -12.07 0.86 11.83
N VAL A 667 -13.21 0.34 11.37
CA VAL A 667 -13.32 -0.40 10.10
C VAL A 667 -14.26 0.30 9.16
N SER A 668 -13.87 0.33 7.91
CA SER A 668 -14.40 1.31 7.01
C SER A 668 -14.34 0.76 5.58
N ALA A 669 -15.26 1.13 4.69
CA ALA A 669 -15.42 0.41 3.43
C ALA A 669 -16.01 1.24 2.29
N LEU A 670 -15.52 0.97 1.08
CA LEU A 670 -16.01 1.53 -0.16
C LEU A 670 -16.33 0.41 -1.15
N ARG A 671 -17.53 0.49 -1.75
CA ARG A 671 -17.95 -0.45 -2.79
C ARG A 671 -17.01 -0.34 -4.00
N ALA A 672 -16.45 -1.49 -4.37
CA ALA A 672 -15.60 -1.65 -5.54
C ALA A 672 -16.06 -2.93 -6.24
N ASN A 673 -16.90 -2.80 -7.27
CA ASN A 673 -17.45 -3.98 -7.94
C ASN A 673 -16.32 -4.86 -8.50
N GLY A 674 -16.42 -6.18 -8.28
CA GLY A 674 -15.35 -7.12 -8.60
C GLY A 674 -14.10 -7.00 -7.71
N GLY A 675 -14.05 -6.09 -6.73
CA GLY A 675 -12.87 -5.76 -5.91
C GLY A 675 -12.03 -4.64 -6.51
N SER A 676 -10.82 -4.47 -5.99
CA SER A 676 -9.84 -3.47 -6.47
C SER A 676 -8.61 -4.12 -7.10
N SER A 677 -7.93 -3.33 -7.94
CA SER A 677 -6.51 -3.49 -8.22
C SER A 677 -5.67 -3.34 -6.92
N GLY A 678 -4.36 -3.47 -7.03
CA GLY A 678 -3.44 -2.95 -6.02
C GLY A 678 -3.65 -1.45 -5.78
N ILE A 679 -3.42 -1.02 -4.55
CA ILE A 679 -3.66 0.35 -4.08
C ILE A 679 -2.33 1.10 -4.01
N ILE A 680 -2.27 2.30 -4.60
CA ILE A 680 -1.15 3.23 -4.47
C ILE A 680 -1.51 4.38 -3.56
N ILE A 681 -0.53 4.80 -2.76
CA ILE A 681 -0.69 5.82 -1.74
C ILE A 681 -0.11 7.17 -2.20
N ASP A 682 -0.88 8.23 -1.99
CA ASP A 682 -0.39 9.61 -2.06
C ASP A 682 0.55 9.92 -0.88
N ASN A 683 1.50 10.84 -1.06
CA ASN A 683 2.30 11.35 0.04
C ASN A 683 1.41 12.01 1.11
N ALA A 684 1.62 11.63 2.37
CA ALA A 684 0.94 12.25 3.50
C ALA A 684 1.44 13.68 3.70
N VAL A 685 0.71 14.70 3.26
CA VAL A 685 1.10 16.12 3.44
C VAL A 685 0.51 16.74 4.72
N SER A 686 1.15 17.79 5.23
CA SER A 686 0.75 18.46 6.48
C SER A 686 -0.64 19.10 6.41
N SER A 687 -1.31 19.22 7.56
CA SER A 687 -2.58 19.96 7.65
C SER A 687 -2.42 21.41 7.17
N GLY A 688 -3.37 21.89 6.36
CA GLY A 688 -3.35 23.23 5.76
C GLY A 688 -2.82 23.32 4.32
N THR A 689 -2.36 22.21 3.72
CA THR A 689 -2.16 22.11 2.26
C THR A 689 -3.49 21.95 1.53
N VAL A 690 -3.46 21.76 0.20
CA VAL A 690 -4.63 21.48 -0.63
C VAL A 690 -5.50 20.38 0.03
N PRO A 691 -6.79 20.66 0.35
CA PRO A 691 -7.69 19.68 0.92
C PRO A 691 -7.71 18.35 0.16
N GLY A 692 -7.59 17.25 0.90
CA GLY A 692 -7.61 15.90 0.33
C GLY A 692 -6.32 15.54 -0.41
N ALA A 693 -5.16 15.95 0.09
CA ALA A 693 -3.87 15.63 -0.52
C ALA A 693 -3.25 14.29 -0.07
N SER A 694 -3.83 13.63 0.93
CA SER A 694 -3.37 12.33 1.44
C SER A 694 -4.38 11.24 1.07
N GLN A 695 -4.27 10.74 -0.16
CA GLN A 695 -5.26 9.88 -0.83
C GLN A 695 -4.74 8.48 -1.14
N VAL A 696 -5.65 7.59 -1.52
CA VAL A 696 -5.33 6.28 -2.11
C VAL A 696 -5.93 6.19 -3.51
N TYR A 697 -5.23 5.48 -4.41
CA TYR A 697 -5.61 5.30 -5.82
C TYR A 697 -5.65 3.82 -6.21
N PHE A 698 -6.71 3.40 -6.88
CA PHE A 698 -6.89 2.03 -7.39
C PHE A 698 -7.92 2.03 -8.53
N SER A 699 -8.07 0.92 -9.25
CA SER A 699 -9.22 0.70 -10.14
C SER A 699 -10.14 -0.39 -9.63
N THR A 700 -11.43 -0.33 -9.93
CA THR A 700 -12.30 -1.50 -9.73
C THR A 700 -11.96 -2.62 -10.71
N LEU A 701 -12.27 -3.86 -10.37
CA LEU A 701 -12.09 -5.02 -11.26
C LEU A 701 -13.33 -5.33 -12.10
N GLY A 702 -14.49 -4.79 -11.73
CA GLY A 702 -15.74 -4.91 -12.45
C GLY A 702 -16.44 -3.57 -12.64
N ASP A 703 -17.40 -3.56 -13.56
CA ASP A 703 -18.13 -2.37 -13.96
C ASP A 703 -19.03 -1.85 -12.83
N GLN A 704 -19.03 -0.55 -12.61
CA GLN A 704 -19.97 0.14 -11.75
C GLN A 704 -20.21 1.57 -12.25
N LEU A 705 -21.15 2.27 -11.60
CA LEU A 705 -21.33 3.70 -11.83
C LEU A 705 -20.16 4.44 -11.18
N CYS A 706 -19.43 5.24 -11.96
CA CYS A 706 -18.35 6.09 -11.46
C CYS A 706 -18.92 7.47 -11.05
N THR A 707 -18.33 8.10 -10.02
CA THR A 707 -18.96 9.25 -9.35
C THR A 707 -18.89 10.56 -10.13
N VAL A 708 -17.92 10.68 -11.05
CA VAL A 708 -17.73 11.88 -11.86
C VAL A 708 -18.05 11.63 -13.33
N GLY A 709 -17.83 10.42 -13.85
CA GLY A 709 -18.10 10.13 -15.27
C GLY A 709 -18.31 8.66 -15.63
N GLY A 710 -19.49 8.35 -16.18
CA GLY A 710 -19.78 7.11 -16.91
C GLY A 710 -20.04 5.86 -16.07
N THR A 711 -20.25 4.75 -16.79
CA THR A 711 -20.35 3.39 -16.24
C THR A 711 -19.25 2.55 -16.89
N GLY A 712 -18.57 1.74 -16.08
CA GLY A 712 -17.45 0.91 -16.52
C GLY A 712 -16.62 0.52 -15.30
N GLY A 713 -15.46 -0.10 -15.50
CA GLY A 713 -14.52 -0.21 -14.40
C GLY A 713 -13.93 1.17 -14.12
N CYS A 714 -13.88 1.55 -12.85
CA CYS A 714 -13.58 2.92 -12.48
C CYS A 714 -12.13 3.05 -12.01
N ALA A 715 -11.43 4.08 -12.47
CA ALA A 715 -10.31 4.66 -11.72
C ALA A 715 -10.89 5.38 -10.49
N VAL A 716 -10.30 5.19 -9.32
CA VAL A 716 -10.81 5.68 -8.05
C VAL A 716 -9.71 6.40 -7.29
N GLN A 717 -10.07 7.56 -6.74
CA GLN A 717 -9.35 8.23 -5.66
C GLN A 717 -10.27 8.21 -4.43
N ALA A 718 -9.75 7.72 -3.31
CA ALA A 718 -10.48 7.70 -2.04
C ALA A 718 -9.63 8.28 -0.90
N SER A 719 -10.27 8.99 0.03
CA SER A 719 -9.59 9.51 1.22
C SER A 719 -9.61 8.54 2.37
N GLN A 720 -8.55 8.55 3.17
CA GLN A 720 -8.45 7.71 4.36
C GLN A 720 -9.64 7.92 5.29
N SER A 721 -10.10 9.18 5.42
CA SER A 721 -11.26 9.56 6.22
C SER A 721 -12.61 9.35 5.53
N ALA A 722 -12.69 9.35 4.20
CA ALA A 722 -13.95 9.05 3.50
C ALA A 722 -14.19 7.56 3.36
N LEU A 723 -13.15 6.75 3.55
CA LEU A 723 -13.35 5.35 3.86
C LEU A 723 -13.96 5.19 5.25
N GLN A 724 -13.73 6.10 6.22
CA GLN A 724 -14.22 6.08 7.62
C GLN A 724 -15.70 6.43 7.81
#